data_AF-A0A413U7F7-F1
#
_entry.id   AF-A0A413U7F7-F1
#
_cell.length_a   1.000
_cell.length_b   1.000
_cell.length_c   1.000
_cell.angle_alpha   90.00
_cell.angle_beta   90.00
_cell.angle_gamma   90.00
#
_symmetry.space_group_name_H-M   'P 1'
#
loop_
_entity.id
_entity.type
_entity.pdbx_description
1 polymer ?
#
loop_
_entity_poly.entity_id
_entity_poly.type
_entity_poly.pdbx_seq_one_letter_code
_entity_poly.pdbx_strand_id
1 'polypeptide(L)'
;MEYLVWVGPRDSDIQFSKCFKESICYFSEKNPNSDRKAHIYGNSYIEFIKNKMENLLEFHPEARFIFYNPKIAYGLNENLRKYILCLNKKFILDLLSDKIYTRYWMGNYVPVLPSLLVDSHHLSFSELDEKLGYSKNYVIQQNRSSGGFGTFYVEKKEQALNIFRERYNELFIISPYVENGLSVNINAIVCNNQIYLFPISLQIIENNNNRLIYHGADYIAAQNINAEIQTKIKKYSKVILEHVQSFGYRGIIGIDFIVKDGNVYFQEINPRYQASSFLIDASLTENGYPVLTEINLSSFYEQCDISMDVQNITVEYSFYKYLYTSGAKHLYHIEQIAHNNPYISHVLLDGWDNSMTVEVDSYCYTLVFSTNITSLNFDGGYNLYSNITGEEEYLKEYISSRIGLKIALLNQGCVITAEAMSYLNSKGIIKKAVFSSIDFQLSDGLSINAPVNLKFTDLSPFNITVSVNKHLKLNYYNECISEIYLEMQPNWSNLKTQNKVPYSRIAYLSTDRLRVKHETICSLKKKGLGCSFCSIPLSKTTFNMDDIKEVINNLLDKPKFRHILIGGGSGNPDTEYKQIIEISKSIRAVNSNIPIYLMSLPPLKADILMQYKSAGITEIAFNIEIWNRSLAKELMPGKGLIPLELYLRALKEGTKIWGTTGNVRTALIVGLDNMDTLLEGVEYLSKQGIQPMISIFRPMVNTKLEALVPPSNKVLLSFYEKAQDICKQHNLKLGPTCDACKNNMLAI
;
A
#
# COMPACT_ATOMS: atom_id res chain seq x y z
N MET A 1 -42.41 0.50 -14.87
CA MET A 1 -40.97 0.18 -14.99
C MET A 1 -40.86 -1.02 -15.89
N GLU A 2 -40.06 -0.92 -16.95
CA GLU A 2 -39.72 -2.06 -17.79
C GLU A 2 -39.04 -3.15 -16.95
N TYR A 3 -39.21 -4.42 -17.34
CA TYR A 3 -38.53 -5.55 -16.70
C TYR A 3 -37.06 -5.55 -17.18
N LEU A 4 -36.21 -4.79 -16.50
CA LEU A 4 -34.80 -4.65 -16.86
C LEU A 4 -33.96 -5.82 -16.35
N VAL A 5 -33.15 -6.38 -17.24
CA VAL A 5 -32.25 -7.50 -16.98
C VAL A 5 -30.81 -7.08 -17.28
N TRP A 6 -29.93 -7.29 -16.31
CA TRP A 6 -28.50 -7.07 -16.49
C TRP A 6 -27.84 -8.26 -17.18
N VAL A 7 -26.94 -8.03 -18.12
CA VAL A 7 -26.14 -9.08 -18.76
C VAL A 7 -24.66 -8.76 -18.62
N GLY A 8 -23.93 -9.54 -17.81
CA GLY A 8 -22.57 -9.19 -17.44
C GLY A 8 -21.73 -10.36 -16.96
N PRO A 9 -20.46 -10.11 -16.58
CA PRO A 9 -19.61 -11.17 -16.05
C PRO A 9 -19.99 -11.53 -14.61
N ARG A 10 -20.42 -10.57 -13.78
CA ARG A 10 -20.66 -10.75 -12.34
C ARG A 10 -21.94 -10.08 -11.84
N ASP A 11 -22.53 -10.63 -10.79
CA ASP A 11 -23.63 -9.99 -10.06
C ASP A 11 -23.16 -8.70 -9.34
N SER A 12 -21.94 -8.71 -8.80
CA SER A 12 -21.33 -7.57 -8.13
C SER A 12 -21.24 -6.29 -8.97
N ASP A 13 -21.24 -6.40 -10.30
CA ASP A 13 -21.20 -5.24 -11.20
C ASP A 13 -22.47 -4.36 -11.07
N ILE A 14 -23.57 -4.89 -10.50
CA ILE A 14 -24.81 -4.16 -10.25
C ILE A 14 -25.20 -4.12 -8.76
N GLN A 15 -24.27 -4.42 -7.84
CA GLN A 15 -24.52 -4.51 -6.40
C GLN A 15 -25.29 -3.31 -5.82
N PHE A 16 -24.99 -2.10 -6.30
CA PHE A 16 -25.58 -0.85 -5.84
C PHE A 16 -26.69 -0.31 -6.75
N SER A 17 -27.06 -1.04 -7.80
CA SER A 17 -28.12 -0.66 -8.73
C SER A 17 -29.40 -1.43 -8.43
N LYS A 18 -30.48 -0.69 -8.13
CA LYS A 18 -31.82 -1.28 -7.88
C LYS A 18 -32.70 -1.36 -9.13
N CYS A 19 -32.17 -0.97 -10.29
CA CYS A 19 -32.92 -0.88 -11.55
C CYS A 19 -33.29 -2.25 -12.12
N PHE A 20 -32.51 -3.29 -11.80
CA PHE A 20 -32.61 -4.60 -12.41
C PHE A 20 -33.53 -5.53 -11.62
N LYS A 21 -34.39 -6.26 -12.32
CA LYS A 21 -35.21 -7.33 -11.75
C LYS A 21 -34.46 -8.65 -11.74
N GLU A 22 -33.62 -8.88 -12.74
CA GLU A 22 -32.84 -10.10 -12.89
C GLU A 22 -31.46 -9.84 -13.50
N SER A 23 -30.57 -10.81 -13.40
CA SER A 23 -29.22 -10.77 -13.97
C SER A 23 -28.90 -12.08 -14.69
N ILE A 24 -28.23 -11.95 -15.84
CA ILE A 24 -27.60 -13.04 -16.59
C ILE A 24 -26.09 -12.84 -16.44
N CYS A 25 -25.54 -13.44 -15.39
CA CYS A 25 -24.13 -13.36 -15.03
C CYS A 25 -23.46 -14.73 -15.08
N TYR A 26 -22.20 -14.77 -15.55
CA TYR A 26 -21.43 -16.02 -15.55
C TYR A 26 -20.98 -16.40 -14.14
N PHE A 27 -20.44 -15.42 -13.40
CA PHE A 27 -20.14 -15.53 -11.98
C PHE A 27 -21.36 -14.99 -11.22
N SER A 28 -22.18 -15.89 -10.70
CA SER A 28 -23.45 -15.53 -10.07
C SER A 28 -23.79 -16.45 -8.92
N GLU A 29 -24.37 -15.88 -7.87
CA GLU A 29 -24.98 -16.66 -6.78
C GLU A 29 -26.24 -17.40 -7.24
N LYS A 30 -26.95 -16.84 -8.23
CA LYS A 30 -28.19 -17.43 -8.79
C LYS A 30 -27.91 -18.56 -9.77
N ASN A 31 -26.67 -18.70 -10.24
CA ASN A 31 -26.27 -19.71 -11.20
C ASN A 31 -24.89 -20.27 -10.83
N PRO A 32 -24.77 -20.96 -9.68
CA PRO A 32 -23.49 -21.50 -9.23
C PRO A 32 -23.02 -22.56 -10.23
N ASN A 33 -21.86 -22.32 -10.84
CA ASN A 33 -21.16 -23.30 -11.65
C ASN A 33 -20.24 -24.12 -10.74
N SER A 34 -20.16 -25.44 -10.95
CA SER A 34 -19.22 -26.31 -10.23
C SER A 34 -17.75 -25.95 -10.50
N ASP A 35 -17.50 -25.33 -11.66
CA ASP A 35 -16.17 -24.96 -12.12
C ASP A 35 -16.10 -23.48 -12.46
N ARG A 36 -15.00 -22.83 -12.05
CA ARG A 36 -14.65 -21.46 -12.45
C ARG A 36 -13.55 -21.47 -13.49
N LYS A 37 -13.85 -20.83 -14.62
CA LYS A 37 -12.96 -20.75 -15.77
C LYS A 37 -12.34 -19.38 -15.89
N ALA A 38 -11.10 -19.36 -16.35
CA ALA A 38 -10.45 -18.14 -16.79
C ALA A 38 -10.99 -17.78 -18.18
N HIS A 39 -10.82 -16.52 -18.59
CA HIS A 39 -11.12 -16.09 -19.97
C HIS A 39 -12.52 -16.46 -20.47
N ILE A 40 -13.55 -16.13 -19.70
CA ILE A 40 -14.93 -16.55 -20.01
C ILE A 40 -15.46 -16.03 -21.36
N TYR A 41 -14.88 -14.98 -21.94
CA TYR A 41 -15.39 -14.39 -23.19
C TYR A 41 -15.14 -15.27 -24.41
N GLY A 42 -16.15 -15.39 -25.29
CA GLY A 42 -16.07 -16.16 -26.52
C GLY A 42 -17.42 -16.77 -26.91
N ASN A 43 -17.39 -17.74 -27.82
CA ASN A 43 -18.61 -18.39 -28.34
C ASN A 43 -19.41 -19.11 -27.24
N SER A 44 -18.73 -19.75 -26.29
CA SER A 44 -19.38 -20.43 -25.15
C SER A 44 -20.17 -19.46 -24.27
N TYR A 45 -19.63 -18.27 -24.01
CA TYR A 45 -20.32 -17.25 -23.22
C TYR A 45 -21.46 -16.59 -23.99
N ILE A 46 -21.32 -16.40 -25.30
CA ILE A 46 -22.42 -15.95 -26.16
C ILE A 46 -23.57 -16.97 -26.13
N GLU A 47 -23.28 -18.27 -26.24
CA GLU A 47 -24.31 -19.32 -26.20
C GLU A 47 -24.98 -19.40 -24.81
N PHE A 48 -24.20 -19.25 -23.73
CA PHE A 48 -24.73 -19.13 -22.37
C PHE A 48 -25.73 -17.97 -22.26
N ILE A 49 -25.35 -16.77 -22.71
CA ILE A 49 -26.22 -15.59 -22.68
C ILE A 49 -27.48 -15.86 -23.51
N LYS A 50 -27.33 -16.36 -24.74
CA LYS A 50 -28.43 -16.66 -25.65
C LYS A 50 -29.46 -17.57 -24.99
N ASN A 51 -29.05 -18.71 -24.43
CA ASN A 51 -29.95 -19.67 -23.81
C ASN A 51 -30.69 -19.08 -22.61
N LYS A 52 -30.01 -18.27 -21.78
CA LYS A 52 -30.62 -17.59 -20.63
C LYS A 52 -31.61 -16.51 -21.07
N MET A 53 -31.28 -15.74 -22.11
CA MET A 53 -32.18 -14.73 -22.67
C MET A 53 -33.44 -15.35 -23.27
N GLU A 54 -33.29 -16.42 -24.06
CA GLU A 54 -34.42 -17.14 -24.67
C GLU A 54 -35.36 -17.69 -23.59
N ASN A 55 -34.80 -18.36 -22.58
CA ASN A 55 -35.59 -18.86 -21.44
C ASN A 55 -36.31 -17.73 -20.69
N LEU A 56 -35.62 -16.63 -20.40
CA LEU A 56 -36.23 -15.50 -19.67
C LEU A 56 -37.37 -14.86 -20.48
N LEU A 57 -37.21 -14.72 -21.80
CA LEU A 57 -38.24 -14.16 -22.68
C LEU A 57 -39.48 -15.05 -22.82
N GLU A 58 -39.39 -16.36 -22.56
CA GLU A 58 -40.56 -17.25 -22.49
C GLU A 58 -41.48 -16.88 -21.32
N PHE A 59 -40.90 -16.47 -20.17
CA PHE A 59 -41.65 -16.11 -18.97
C PHE A 59 -41.92 -14.60 -18.84
N HIS A 60 -41.03 -13.77 -19.39
CA HIS A 60 -41.08 -12.30 -19.36
C HIS A 60 -40.88 -11.71 -20.76
N PRO A 61 -41.89 -11.77 -21.66
CA PRO A 61 -41.80 -11.22 -23.02
C PRO A 61 -41.52 -9.71 -23.08
N GLU A 62 -41.83 -8.99 -22.01
CA GLU A 62 -41.57 -7.57 -21.82
C GLU A 62 -40.12 -7.25 -21.40
N ALA A 63 -39.31 -8.27 -21.10
CA ALA A 63 -37.94 -8.08 -20.64
C ALA A 63 -37.08 -7.26 -21.62
N ARG A 64 -36.21 -6.43 -21.04
CA ARG A 64 -35.24 -5.61 -21.76
C ARG A 64 -33.87 -5.78 -21.15
N PHE A 65 -32.85 -5.88 -21.99
CA PHE A 65 -31.52 -6.28 -21.57
C PHE A 65 -30.51 -5.15 -21.70
N ILE A 66 -29.71 -4.92 -20.66
CA ILE A 66 -28.59 -3.97 -20.67
C ILE A 66 -27.31 -4.78 -20.44
N PHE A 67 -26.35 -4.60 -21.35
CA PHE A 67 -25.10 -5.36 -21.32
C PHE A 67 -24.00 -4.55 -20.64
N TYR A 68 -23.23 -5.20 -19.76
CA TYR A 68 -21.97 -4.70 -19.24
C TYR A 68 -21.06 -4.22 -20.38
N ASN A 69 -20.92 -5.07 -21.41
CA ASN A 69 -20.20 -4.77 -22.64
C ASN A 69 -21.16 -4.92 -23.85
N PRO A 70 -21.69 -3.80 -24.38
CA PRO A 70 -22.65 -3.82 -25.48
C PRO A 70 -22.14 -4.52 -26.75
N LYS A 71 -20.81 -4.60 -26.95
CA LYS A 71 -20.23 -5.28 -28.13
C LYS A 71 -20.59 -6.77 -28.17
N ILE A 72 -20.77 -7.41 -27.02
CA ILE A 72 -21.10 -8.84 -26.91
C ILE A 72 -22.47 -9.13 -27.55
N ALA A 73 -23.41 -8.18 -27.47
CA ALA A 73 -24.74 -8.29 -28.07
C ALA A 73 -24.68 -8.58 -29.58
N TYR A 74 -23.64 -8.14 -30.28
CA TYR A 74 -23.50 -8.39 -31.72
C TYR A 74 -23.13 -9.83 -32.08
N GLY A 75 -22.74 -10.64 -31.10
CA GLY A 75 -22.64 -12.10 -31.25
C GLY A 75 -23.98 -12.83 -31.24
N LEU A 76 -25.06 -12.16 -30.81
CA LEU A 76 -26.42 -12.72 -30.79
C LEU A 76 -27.14 -12.50 -32.12
N ASN A 77 -28.14 -13.34 -32.39
CA ASN A 77 -29.01 -13.22 -33.56
C ASN A 77 -29.91 -11.97 -33.49
N GLU A 78 -30.46 -11.55 -34.63
CA GLU A 78 -31.30 -10.34 -34.71
C GLU A 78 -32.59 -10.42 -33.87
N ASN A 79 -33.14 -11.62 -33.74
CA ASN A 79 -34.37 -11.85 -32.98
C ASN A 79 -34.19 -11.54 -31.48
N LEU A 80 -33.02 -11.79 -30.92
CA LEU A 80 -32.70 -11.43 -29.54
C LEU A 80 -32.20 -9.99 -29.42
N ARG A 81 -31.44 -9.49 -30.40
CA ARG A 81 -30.87 -8.13 -30.36
C ARG A 81 -31.93 -7.03 -30.25
N LYS A 82 -33.14 -7.25 -30.76
CA LYS A 82 -34.24 -6.26 -30.66
C LYS A 82 -34.70 -5.96 -29.22
N TYR A 83 -34.38 -6.81 -28.24
CA TYR A 83 -34.72 -6.61 -26.82
C TYR A 83 -33.64 -5.87 -26.04
N ILE A 84 -32.52 -5.51 -26.68
CA ILE A 84 -31.34 -4.94 -26.04
C ILE A 84 -31.43 -3.41 -26.08
N LEU A 85 -31.24 -2.78 -24.93
CA LEU A 85 -31.19 -1.33 -24.78
C LEU A 85 -29.75 -0.82 -24.81
N CYS A 86 -29.58 0.48 -25.05
CA CYS A 86 -28.28 1.18 -25.02
C CYS A 86 -27.22 0.59 -25.97
N LEU A 87 -27.65 0.11 -27.14
CA LEU A 87 -26.77 -0.54 -28.11
C LEU A 87 -26.32 0.45 -29.21
N ASN A 88 -25.08 0.90 -29.12
CA ASN A 88 -24.43 1.66 -30.21
C ASN A 88 -24.20 0.78 -31.45
N LYS A 89 -24.09 1.41 -32.63
CA LYS A 89 -23.76 0.73 -33.89
C LYS A 89 -22.46 -0.07 -33.77
N LYS A 90 -22.45 -1.30 -34.29
CA LYS A 90 -21.32 -2.25 -34.24
C LYS A 90 -19.98 -1.63 -34.62
N PHE A 91 -19.92 -0.90 -35.74
CA PHE A 91 -18.67 -0.32 -36.22
C PHE A 91 -18.08 0.71 -35.25
N ILE A 92 -18.92 1.45 -34.51
CA ILE A 92 -18.47 2.41 -33.49
C ILE A 92 -17.85 1.64 -32.33
N LEU A 93 -18.52 0.60 -31.83
CA LEU A 93 -18.00 -0.24 -30.74
C LEU A 93 -16.70 -0.96 -31.14
N ASP A 94 -16.63 -1.46 -32.37
CA ASP A 94 -15.43 -2.12 -32.89
C ASP A 94 -14.25 -1.16 -32.98
N LEU A 95 -14.48 0.07 -33.47
CA LEU A 95 -13.46 1.10 -33.58
C LEU A 95 -12.95 1.56 -32.21
N LEU A 96 -13.86 1.85 -31.28
CA LEU A 96 -13.51 2.36 -29.95
C LEU A 96 -12.87 1.29 -29.05
N SER A 97 -13.10 0.00 -29.33
CA SER A 97 -12.42 -1.10 -28.62
C SER A 97 -11.08 -1.49 -29.24
N ASP A 98 -10.66 -0.82 -30.32
CA ASP A 98 -9.40 -1.08 -31.01
C ASP A 98 -8.31 -0.17 -30.43
N LYS A 99 -7.43 -0.76 -29.59
CA LYS A 99 -6.40 -0.02 -28.85
C LYS A 99 -5.43 0.68 -29.78
N ILE A 100 -5.02 -0.01 -30.86
CA ILE A 100 -4.10 0.55 -31.84
C ILE A 100 -4.75 1.76 -32.49
N TYR A 101 -5.93 1.58 -33.09
CA TYR A 101 -6.60 2.66 -33.81
C TYR A 101 -6.88 3.86 -32.90
N THR A 102 -7.45 3.63 -31.71
CA THR A 102 -7.79 4.73 -30.79
C THR A 102 -6.56 5.48 -30.30
N ARG A 103 -5.44 4.80 -30.05
CA ARG A 103 -4.18 5.45 -29.63
C ARG A 103 -3.60 6.34 -30.74
N TYR A 104 -3.60 5.88 -32.00
CA TYR A 104 -3.17 6.71 -33.13
C TYR A 104 -4.14 7.86 -33.42
N TRP A 105 -5.46 7.61 -33.35
CA TRP A 105 -6.46 8.64 -33.58
C TRP A 105 -6.38 9.75 -32.53
N MET A 106 -6.45 9.38 -31.24
CA MET A 106 -6.44 10.32 -30.13
C MET A 106 -5.06 10.95 -29.89
N GLY A 107 -3.98 10.29 -30.29
CA GLY A 107 -2.61 10.82 -30.22
C GLY A 107 -2.41 12.13 -30.98
N ASN A 108 -3.30 12.48 -31.91
CA ASN A 108 -3.31 13.79 -32.59
C ASN A 108 -3.85 14.93 -31.71
N TYR A 109 -4.53 14.62 -30.61
CA TYR A 109 -5.24 15.58 -29.78
C TYR A 109 -4.74 15.60 -28.33
N VAL A 110 -4.26 14.46 -27.83
CA VAL A 110 -3.76 14.30 -26.47
C VAL A 110 -2.45 13.49 -26.45
N PRO A 111 -1.56 13.70 -25.46
CA PRO A 111 -0.33 12.94 -25.35
C PRO A 111 -0.60 11.43 -25.19
N VAL A 112 0.20 10.61 -25.86
CA VAL A 112 0.24 9.15 -25.74
C VAL A 112 1.68 8.71 -25.46
N LEU A 113 1.86 7.51 -24.90
CA LEU A 113 3.20 6.95 -24.76
C LEU A 113 3.80 6.64 -26.14
N PRO A 114 5.12 6.85 -26.32
CA PRO A 114 5.83 6.33 -27.48
C PRO A 114 5.56 4.83 -27.63
N SER A 115 5.11 4.42 -28.82
CA SER A 115 4.78 3.03 -29.08
C SER A 115 5.09 2.62 -30.52
N LEU A 116 5.37 1.34 -30.71
CA LEU A 116 5.60 0.71 -32.01
C LEU A 116 4.57 -0.38 -32.26
N LEU A 117 4.20 -0.51 -33.52
CA LEU A 117 3.41 -1.63 -34.01
C LEU A 117 4.38 -2.63 -34.66
N VAL A 118 4.47 -3.83 -34.08
CA VAL A 118 5.42 -4.86 -34.55
C VAL A 118 4.71 -6.20 -34.67
N ASP A 119 5.01 -6.91 -35.75
CA ASP A 119 4.58 -8.29 -35.95
C ASP A 119 5.26 -9.22 -34.94
N SER A 120 4.50 -10.17 -34.39
CA SER A 120 4.99 -11.10 -33.38
C SER A 120 6.29 -11.80 -33.76
N HIS A 121 6.48 -12.16 -35.04
CA HIS A 121 7.68 -12.85 -35.53
C HIS A 121 8.91 -11.94 -35.68
N HIS A 122 8.71 -10.63 -35.77
CA HIS A 122 9.77 -9.64 -35.99
C HIS A 122 10.17 -8.86 -34.73
N LEU A 123 9.64 -9.22 -33.56
CA LEU A 123 10.02 -8.60 -32.28
C LEU A 123 11.55 -8.65 -32.07
N SER A 124 12.18 -7.51 -31.83
CA SER A 124 13.62 -7.40 -31.50
C SER A 124 13.88 -6.25 -30.54
N PHE A 125 14.60 -6.49 -29.44
CA PHE A 125 14.95 -5.40 -28.52
C PHE A 125 15.86 -4.35 -29.15
N SER A 126 16.71 -4.72 -30.11
CA SER A 126 17.57 -3.75 -30.80
C SER A 126 16.75 -2.73 -31.58
N GLU A 127 15.70 -3.19 -32.27
CA GLU A 127 14.79 -2.32 -33.02
C GLU A 127 13.93 -1.48 -32.09
N LEU A 128 13.46 -2.07 -30.98
CA LEU A 128 12.70 -1.33 -29.96
C LEU A 128 13.54 -0.19 -29.37
N ASP A 129 14.80 -0.44 -28.99
CA ASP A 129 15.68 0.58 -28.42
C ASP A 129 15.99 1.70 -29.43
N GLU A 130 16.24 1.34 -30.70
CA GLU A 130 16.58 2.31 -31.75
C GLU A 130 15.43 3.30 -31.96
N LYS A 131 14.18 2.81 -31.94
CA LYS A 131 12.99 3.58 -32.29
C LYS A 131 12.26 4.20 -31.09
N LEU A 132 12.31 3.57 -29.91
CA LEU A 132 11.62 4.04 -28.69
C LEU A 132 12.58 4.59 -27.62
N GLY A 133 13.88 4.47 -27.83
CA GLY A 133 14.89 4.71 -26.81
C GLY A 133 15.05 3.52 -25.88
N TYR A 134 16.20 3.45 -25.20
CA TYR A 134 16.49 2.36 -24.28
C TYR A 134 15.50 2.32 -23.11
N SER A 135 14.91 1.16 -22.87
CA SER A 135 14.20 0.83 -21.64
C SER A 135 14.73 -0.46 -21.01
N LYS A 136 14.69 -0.54 -19.68
CA LYS A 136 14.99 -1.79 -18.96
C LYS A 136 13.93 -2.85 -19.23
N ASN A 137 12.67 -2.43 -19.34
CA ASN A 137 11.49 -3.28 -19.45
C ASN A 137 10.53 -2.71 -20.49
N TYR A 138 9.76 -3.58 -21.15
CA TYR A 138 8.78 -3.21 -22.17
C TYR A 138 7.40 -3.77 -21.82
N VAL A 139 6.35 -3.11 -22.33
CA VAL A 139 4.98 -3.63 -22.31
C VAL A 139 4.62 -4.04 -23.73
N ILE A 140 4.23 -5.30 -23.90
CA ILE A 140 3.70 -5.84 -25.16
C ILE A 140 2.19 -6.03 -24.99
N GLN A 141 1.38 -5.40 -25.86
CA GLN A 141 -0.09 -5.44 -25.76
C GLN A 141 -0.74 -5.98 -27.03
N GLN A 142 -1.61 -6.98 -26.86
CA GLN A 142 -2.56 -7.40 -27.89
C GLN A 142 -3.57 -6.27 -28.14
N ASN A 143 -3.96 -6.12 -29.40
CA ASN A 143 -4.92 -5.08 -29.78
C ASN A 143 -6.29 -5.26 -29.09
N ARG A 144 -6.76 -6.51 -28.98
CA ARG A 144 -8.09 -6.83 -28.45
C ARG A 144 -7.97 -7.79 -27.28
N SER A 145 -8.00 -7.24 -26.07
CA SER A 145 -7.99 -8.01 -24.82
C SER A 145 -8.59 -7.17 -23.69
N SER A 146 -9.10 -7.83 -22.65
CA SER A 146 -9.72 -7.19 -21.49
C SER A 146 -9.08 -7.64 -20.19
N GLY A 147 -9.10 -6.80 -19.15
CA GLY A 147 -8.63 -7.15 -17.80
C GLY A 147 -7.11 -7.36 -17.68
N GLY A 148 -6.33 -6.91 -18.68
CA GLY A 148 -4.88 -7.06 -18.69
C GLY A 148 -4.35 -8.39 -19.22
N PHE A 149 -5.23 -9.35 -19.55
CA PHE A 149 -4.82 -10.69 -20.00
C PHE A 149 -3.98 -10.73 -21.29
N GLY A 150 -4.10 -9.71 -22.13
CA GLY A 150 -3.27 -9.53 -23.32
C GLY A 150 -2.24 -8.42 -23.18
N THR A 151 -1.86 -8.07 -21.94
CA THR A 151 -0.86 -7.05 -21.62
C THR A 151 0.28 -7.72 -20.87
N PHE A 152 1.45 -7.78 -21.51
CA PHE A 152 2.61 -8.51 -21.00
C PHE A 152 3.70 -7.54 -20.55
N TYR A 153 4.23 -7.79 -19.36
CA TYR A 153 5.45 -7.16 -18.86
C TYR A 153 6.65 -8.00 -19.29
N VAL A 154 7.60 -7.39 -19.99
CA VAL A 154 8.73 -8.10 -20.58
C VAL A 154 10.03 -7.45 -20.14
N GLU A 155 10.78 -8.17 -19.31
CA GLU A 155 12.16 -7.82 -19.01
C GLU A 155 13.04 -7.96 -20.26
N LYS A 156 14.00 -7.05 -20.42
CA LYS A 156 14.91 -7.07 -21.57
C LYS A 156 15.93 -8.22 -21.49
N LYS A 157 15.46 -9.42 -21.84
CA LYS A 157 16.22 -10.66 -22.01
C LYS A 157 15.74 -11.30 -23.30
N GLU A 158 16.61 -11.52 -24.29
CA GLU A 158 16.20 -12.02 -25.63
C GLU A 158 15.30 -13.26 -25.59
N GLN A 159 15.56 -14.17 -24.64
CA GLN A 159 14.74 -15.37 -24.42
C GLN A 159 13.27 -15.06 -24.09
N ALA A 160 12.97 -13.88 -23.53
CA ALA A 160 11.62 -13.44 -23.20
C ALA A 160 10.78 -13.15 -24.45
N LEU A 161 11.40 -12.89 -25.61
CA LEU A 161 10.68 -12.63 -26.87
C LEU A 161 10.25 -13.90 -27.60
N ASN A 162 10.88 -15.05 -27.31
CA ASN A 162 10.64 -16.30 -28.04
C ASN A 162 9.19 -16.76 -27.96
N ILE A 163 8.56 -16.64 -26.78
CA ILE A 163 7.15 -17.02 -26.60
C ILE A 163 6.22 -16.24 -27.54
N PHE A 164 6.52 -14.97 -27.80
CA PHE A 164 5.73 -14.14 -28.69
C PHE A 164 5.91 -14.53 -30.15
N ARG A 165 7.18 -14.73 -30.57
CA ARG A 165 7.55 -15.16 -31.93
C ARG A 165 7.01 -16.54 -32.29
N GLU A 166 6.85 -17.43 -31.30
CA GLU A 166 6.42 -18.82 -31.52
C GLU A 166 4.91 -19.03 -31.37
N ARG A 167 4.25 -18.37 -30.41
CA ARG A 167 2.85 -18.67 -30.05
C ARG A 167 1.82 -17.73 -30.67
N TYR A 168 2.23 -16.55 -31.12
CA TYR A 168 1.32 -15.52 -31.61
C TYR A 168 1.55 -15.25 -33.08
N ASN A 169 0.47 -14.93 -33.78
CA ASN A 169 0.47 -14.51 -35.18
C ASN A 169 -0.44 -13.28 -35.30
N GLU A 170 -0.03 -12.19 -34.66
CA GLU A 170 -0.77 -10.93 -34.61
C GLU A 170 0.18 -9.73 -34.48
N LEU A 171 -0.37 -8.54 -34.74
CA LEU A 171 0.34 -7.28 -34.49
C LEU A 171 0.21 -6.86 -33.04
N PHE A 172 1.35 -6.58 -32.40
CA PHE A 172 1.42 -6.05 -31.05
C PHE A 172 1.69 -4.55 -31.06
N ILE A 173 1.09 -3.84 -30.11
CA ILE A 173 1.53 -2.49 -29.75
C ILE A 173 2.47 -2.57 -28.55
N ILE A 174 3.64 -1.96 -28.68
CA ILE A 174 4.74 -2.10 -27.73
C ILE A 174 5.17 -0.72 -27.28
N SER A 175 5.33 -0.54 -25.96
CA SER A 175 5.84 0.70 -25.39
C SER A 175 6.89 0.40 -24.32
N PRO A 176 7.80 1.34 -24.00
CA PRO A 176 8.59 1.26 -22.79
C PRO A 176 7.68 1.08 -21.56
N TYR A 177 8.08 0.24 -20.62
CA TYR A 177 7.39 0.14 -19.33
C TYR A 177 7.67 1.40 -18.51
N VAL A 178 6.61 2.03 -18.01
CA VAL A 178 6.70 3.25 -17.21
C VAL A 178 6.87 2.88 -15.74
N GLU A 179 8.12 2.76 -15.31
CA GLU A 179 8.47 2.49 -13.91
C GLU A 179 7.86 3.55 -12.97
N ASN A 180 7.22 3.10 -11.89
CA ASN A 180 6.49 3.95 -10.94
C ASN A 180 5.47 4.90 -11.62
N GLY A 181 4.84 4.46 -12.72
CA GLY A 181 3.71 5.17 -13.32
C GLY A 181 2.40 4.84 -12.62
N LEU A 182 1.49 5.81 -12.51
CA LEU A 182 0.14 5.59 -11.98
C LEU A 182 -0.81 5.27 -13.13
N SER A 183 -1.44 4.09 -13.10
CA SER A 183 -2.55 3.78 -14.01
C SER A 183 -3.85 4.34 -13.42
N VAL A 184 -4.55 5.18 -14.17
CA VAL A 184 -5.78 5.84 -13.70
C VAL A 184 -6.90 5.67 -14.73
N ASN A 185 -8.12 5.51 -14.23
CA ASN A 185 -9.32 5.41 -15.04
C ASN A 185 -10.30 6.52 -14.68
N ILE A 186 -10.99 7.04 -15.69
CA ILE A 186 -12.15 7.91 -15.52
C ILE A 186 -13.34 7.33 -16.28
N ASN A 187 -14.47 7.22 -15.58
CA ASN A 187 -15.74 6.84 -16.17
C ASN A 187 -16.46 8.09 -16.68
N ALA A 188 -17.22 7.93 -17.76
CA ALA A 188 -18.05 8.99 -18.30
C ALA A 188 -19.34 8.44 -18.90
N ILE A 189 -20.34 9.30 -19.05
CA ILE A 189 -21.52 9.03 -19.88
C ILE A 189 -21.64 10.14 -20.93
N VAL A 190 -21.71 9.74 -22.20
CA VAL A 190 -21.82 10.63 -23.35
C VAL A 190 -23.28 10.73 -23.78
N CYS A 191 -23.90 11.90 -23.58
CA CYS A 191 -25.24 12.19 -24.10
C CYS A 191 -25.16 12.98 -25.41
N ASN A 192 -26.30 13.44 -25.95
CA ASN A 192 -26.33 14.26 -27.16
C ASN A 192 -25.64 15.62 -27.00
N ASN A 193 -25.97 16.35 -25.93
CA ASN A 193 -25.53 17.74 -25.73
C ASN A 193 -24.63 17.92 -24.50
N GLN A 194 -24.35 16.84 -23.77
CA GLN A 194 -23.63 16.89 -22.49
C GLN A 194 -22.80 15.62 -22.30
N ILE A 195 -21.69 15.76 -21.58
CA ILE A 195 -20.82 14.66 -21.15
C ILE A 195 -20.69 14.75 -19.63
N TYR A 196 -21.01 13.67 -18.94
CA TYR A 196 -20.81 13.52 -17.50
C TYR A 196 -19.47 12.84 -17.26
N LEU A 197 -18.55 13.49 -16.54
CA LEU A 197 -17.26 12.93 -16.13
C LEU A 197 -17.31 12.58 -14.65
N PHE A 198 -17.15 11.32 -14.31
CA PHE A 198 -17.19 10.83 -12.92
C PHE A 198 -15.81 10.93 -12.26
N PRO A 199 -15.71 10.67 -10.92
CA PRO A 199 -14.44 10.71 -10.22
C PRO A 199 -13.36 9.80 -10.82
N ILE A 200 -12.10 10.23 -10.70
CA ILE A 200 -10.93 9.48 -11.14
C ILE A 200 -10.69 8.34 -10.15
N SER A 201 -10.32 7.17 -10.66
CA SER A 201 -9.88 6.03 -9.85
C SER A 201 -8.43 5.66 -10.15
N LEU A 202 -7.68 5.27 -9.12
CA LEU A 202 -6.36 4.65 -9.28
C LEU A 202 -6.57 3.16 -9.53
N GLN A 203 -6.06 2.65 -10.65
CA GLN A 203 -6.18 1.23 -11.00
C GLN A 203 -5.07 0.43 -10.31
N ILE A 204 -5.46 -0.68 -9.68
CA ILE A 204 -4.55 -1.62 -9.05
C ILE A 204 -4.23 -2.69 -10.08
N ILE A 205 -2.98 -2.69 -10.55
CA ILE A 205 -2.47 -3.61 -11.57
C ILE A 205 -1.27 -4.34 -10.98
N GLU A 206 -1.28 -5.67 -11.07
CA GLU A 206 -0.21 -6.53 -10.57
C GLU A 206 0.42 -7.35 -11.68
N ASN A 207 1.69 -7.71 -11.49
CA ASN A 207 2.43 -8.53 -12.43
C ASN A 207 2.30 -10.02 -12.04
N ASN A 208 1.39 -10.72 -12.70
CA ASN A 208 1.09 -12.12 -12.44
C ASN A 208 1.72 -12.98 -13.55
N ASN A 209 2.91 -13.51 -13.29
CA ASN A 209 3.69 -14.31 -14.25
C ASN A 209 3.89 -13.56 -15.59
N ASN A 210 4.46 -12.36 -15.55
CA ASN A 210 4.73 -11.49 -16.71
C ASN A 210 3.48 -10.93 -17.42
N ARG A 211 2.31 -10.99 -16.78
CA ARG A 211 1.08 -10.31 -17.25
C ARG A 211 0.67 -9.21 -16.28
N LEU A 212 0.33 -8.05 -16.81
CA LEU A 212 -0.16 -6.92 -16.02
C LEU A 212 -1.68 -7.05 -15.86
N ILE A 213 -2.14 -7.69 -14.79
CA ILE A 213 -3.54 -8.04 -14.55
C ILE A 213 -4.20 -6.99 -13.65
N TYR A 214 -5.42 -6.60 -14.00
CA TYR A 214 -6.23 -5.68 -13.20
C TYR A 214 -6.84 -6.41 -12.00
N HIS A 215 -6.52 -5.94 -10.79
CA HIS A 215 -7.05 -6.47 -9.54
C HIS A 215 -8.09 -5.54 -8.91
N GLY A 216 -8.15 -4.25 -9.20
CA GLY A 216 -9.13 -3.39 -8.52
C GLY A 216 -8.90 -1.92 -8.73
N ALA A 217 -9.57 -1.10 -7.94
CA ALA A 217 -9.36 0.34 -7.96
C ALA A 217 -9.53 0.98 -6.59
N ASP A 218 -8.88 2.12 -6.42
CA ASP A 218 -8.93 2.92 -5.20
C ASP A 218 -9.30 4.37 -5.54
N TYR A 219 -10.55 4.74 -5.27
CA TYR A 219 -11.01 6.12 -5.49
C TYR A 219 -10.50 7.06 -4.40
N ILE A 220 -10.33 6.57 -3.17
CA ILE A 220 -9.85 7.38 -2.03
C ILE A 220 -8.40 7.79 -2.26
N ALA A 221 -7.53 6.85 -2.64
CA ALA A 221 -6.14 7.16 -2.96
C ALA A 221 -6.02 8.13 -4.14
N ALA A 222 -6.89 8.00 -5.15
CA ALA A 222 -6.91 8.88 -6.32
C ALA A 222 -7.21 10.35 -5.99
N GLN A 223 -7.94 10.63 -4.90
CA GLN A 223 -8.19 12.00 -4.42
C GLN A 223 -6.88 12.74 -4.07
N ASN A 224 -5.83 12.00 -3.69
CA ASN A 224 -4.52 12.55 -3.34
C ASN A 224 -3.60 12.78 -4.55
N ILE A 225 -4.04 12.46 -5.77
CA ILE A 225 -3.31 12.82 -6.99
C ILE A 225 -3.23 14.35 -7.10
N ASN A 226 -2.08 14.88 -7.51
CA ASN A 226 -1.87 16.33 -7.65
C ASN A 226 -3.00 16.99 -8.47
N ALA A 227 -3.51 18.13 -8.01
CA ALA A 227 -4.64 18.83 -8.62
C ALA A 227 -4.41 19.23 -10.10
N GLU A 228 -3.16 19.56 -10.47
CA GLU A 228 -2.79 19.85 -11.86
C GLU A 228 -2.94 18.60 -12.74
N ILE A 229 -2.51 17.44 -12.25
CA ILE A 229 -2.67 16.16 -12.94
C ILE A 229 -4.14 15.80 -13.09
N GLN A 230 -4.94 15.93 -12.02
CA GLN A 230 -6.39 15.69 -12.10
C GLN A 230 -7.06 16.60 -13.14
N THR A 231 -6.64 17.87 -13.22
CA THR A 231 -7.13 18.83 -14.21
C THR A 231 -6.75 18.40 -15.64
N LYS A 232 -5.51 17.93 -15.86
CA LYS A 232 -5.06 17.40 -17.16
C LYS A 232 -5.89 16.17 -17.58
N ILE A 233 -6.10 15.21 -16.67
CA ILE A 233 -6.93 14.02 -16.93
C ILE A 233 -8.34 14.43 -17.37
N LYS A 234 -9.01 15.30 -16.61
CA LYS A 234 -10.36 15.78 -16.95
C LYS A 234 -10.40 16.51 -18.29
N LYS A 235 -9.41 17.38 -18.55
CA LYS A 235 -9.29 18.10 -19.84
C LYS A 235 -9.11 17.15 -21.02
N TYR A 236 -8.17 16.22 -20.94
CA TYR A 236 -7.91 15.25 -22.01
C TYR A 236 -9.10 14.32 -22.23
N SER A 237 -9.75 13.89 -21.16
CA SER A 237 -10.98 13.09 -21.23
C SER A 237 -12.08 13.83 -21.97
N LYS A 238 -12.30 15.12 -21.66
CA LYS A 238 -13.28 15.94 -22.38
C LYS A 238 -12.99 16.02 -23.88
N VAL A 239 -11.74 16.30 -24.26
CA VAL A 239 -11.31 16.34 -25.68
C VAL A 239 -11.58 15.01 -26.38
N ILE A 240 -11.19 13.89 -25.76
CA ILE A 240 -11.42 12.55 -26.33
C ILE A 240 -12.93 12.30 -26.51
N LEU A 241 -13.72 12.59 -25.47
CA LEU A 241 -15.15 12.29 -25.44
C LEU A 241 -15.96 13.16 -26.39
N GLU A 242 -15.55 14.41 -26.64
CA GLU A 242 -16.17 15.27 -27.66
C GLU A 242 -16.00 14.68 -29.08
N HIS A 243 -14.82 14.13 -29.40
CA HIS A 243 -14.60 13.43 -30.66
C HIS A 243 -15.46 12.16 -30.76
N VAL A 244 -15.49 11.36 -29.68
CA VAL A 244 -16.33 10.15 -29.59
C VAL A 244 -17.82 10.47 -29.72
N GLN A 245 -18.28 11.56 -29.08
CA GLN A 245 -19.66 12.07 -29.16
C GLN A 245 -20.00 12.51 -30.59
N SER A 246 -19.10 13.26 -31.26
CA SER A 246 -19.29 13.72 -32.64
C SER A 246 -19.36 12.56 -33.65
N PHE A 247 -18.67 11.45 -33.35
CA PHE A 247 -18.72 10.22 -34.13
C PHE A 247 -20.03 9.43 -33.94
N GLY A 248 -20.88 9.85 -33.01
CA GLY A 248 -22.22 9.29 -32.79
C GLY A 248 -22.33 8.27 -31.66
N TYR A 249 -21.29 8.11 -30.83
CA TYR A 249 -21.35 7.26 -29.64
C TYR A 249 -22.21 7.90 -28.55
N ARG A 250 -23.05 7.08 -27.88
CA ARG A 250 -23.80 7.47 -26.67
C ARG A 250 -23.61 6.45 -25.56
N GLY A 251 -23.79 6.89 -24.33
CA GLY A 251 -23.76 6.02 -23.15
C GLY A 251 -22.43 5.97 -22.43
N ILE A 252 -22.33 4.99 -21.54
CA ILE A 252 -21.21 4.81 -20.62
C ILE A 252 -19.91 4.43 -21.33
N ILE A 253 -18.80 4.98 -20.88
CA ILE A 253 -17.46 4.78 -21.46
C ILE A 253 -16.40 5.02 -20.38
N GLY A 254 -15.32 4.23 -20.42
CA GLY A 254 -14.13 4.43 -19.60
C GLY A 254 -12.95 4.90 -20.43
N ILE A 255 -12.07 5.71 -19.83
CA ILE A 255 -10.81 6.14 -20.43
C ILE A 255 -9.68 5.84 -19.46
N ASP A 256 -8.64 5.16 -19.95
CA ASP A 256 -7.46 4.82 -19.18
C ASP A 256 -6.29 5.76 -19.53
N PHE A 257 -5.57 6.19 -18.51
CA PHE A 257 -4.36 7.01 -18.63
C PHE A 257 -3.22 6.43 -17.79
N ILE A 258 -1.99 6.75 -18.18
CA ILE A 258 -0.80 6.60 -17.35
C ILE A 258 -0.29 7.98 -16.95
N VAL A 259 0.00 8.17 -15.68
CA VAL A 259 0.59 9.40 -15.14
C VAL A 259 2.04 9.13 -14.72
N LYS A 260 2.96 9.99 -15.17
CA LYS A 260 4.37 9.94 -14.77
C LYS A 260 4.99 11.32 -14.84
N ASP A 261 5.74 11.70 -13.80
CA ASP A 261 6.52 12.95 -13.73
C ASP A 261 5.71 14.21 -14.11
N GLY A 262 4.45 14.29 -13.65
CA GLY A 262 3.54 15.40 -13.93
C GLY A 262 2.87 15.38 -15.31
N ASN A 263 3.16 14.38 -16.14
CA ASN A 263 2.59 14.15 -17.45
C ASN A 263 1.47 13.10 -17.41
N VAL A 264 0.52 13.20 -18.34
CA VAL A 264 -0.65 12.31 -18.45
C VAL A 264 -0.71 11.80 -19.89
N TYR A 265 -0.71 10.48 -20.05
CA TYR A 265 -0.64 9.79 -21.34
C TYR A 265 -1.87 8.91 -21.54
N PHE A 266 -2.65 9.19 -22.58
CA PHE A 266 -3.81 8.38 -22.96
C PHE A 266 -3.37 6.95 -23.34
N GLN A 267 -4.11 5.95 -22.84
CA GLN A 267 -3.85 4.53 -23.13
C GLN A 267 -4.91 3.92 -24.04
N GLU A 268 -6.17 3.93 -23.60
CA GLU A 268 -7.25 3.27 -24.33
C GLU A 268 -8.64 3.82 -23.96
N ILE A 269 -9.60 3.55 -24.84
CA ILE A 269 -11.03 3.79 -24.62
C ILE A 269 -11.73 2.44 -24.41
N ASN A 270 -12.63 2.39 -23.44
CA ASN A 270 -13.44 1.22 -23.15
C ASN A 270 -14.93 1.59 -23.27
N PRO A 271 -15.60 1.33 -24.41
CA PRO A 271 -17.00 1.71 -24.68
C PRO A 271 -18.00 0.78 -23.97
N ARG A 272 -17.91 0.71 -22.64
CA ARG A 272 -18.62 -0.23 -21.76
C ARG A 272 -18.55 0.22 -20.31
N TYR A 273 -19.33 -0.44 -19.45
CA TYR A 273 -19.14 -0.35 -18.00
C TYR A 273 -17.72 -0.83 -17.63
N GLN A 274 -17.11 -0.16 -16.67
CA GLN A 274 -15.82 -0.53 -16.10
C GLN A 274 -16.03 -1.42 -14.87
N ALA A 275 -15.00 -2.20 -14.55
CA ALA A 275 -15.02 -3.04 -13.34
C ALA A 275 -15.16 -2.21 -12.05
N SER A 276 -14.83 -0.92 -12.08
CA SER A 276 -14.94 0.01 -10.96
C SER A 276 -16.22 0.86 -10.98
N SER A 277 -17.08 0.72 -12.01
CA SER A 277 -18.26 1.58 -12.18
C SER A 277 -19.28 1.40 -11.06
N PHE A 278 -19.43 0.19 -10.51
CA PHE A 278 -20.40 -0.09 -9.44
C PHE A 278 -20.12 0.72 -8.15
N LEU A 279 -18.87 1.12 -7.88
CA LEU A 279 -18.57 2.00 -6.74
C LEU A 279 -19.02 3.45 -6.96
N ILE A 280 -19.15 3.88 -8.22
CA ILE A 280 -19.78 5.17 -8.53
C ILE A 280 -21.27 5.07 -8.22
N ASP A 281 -21.93 3.95 -8.53
CA ASP A 281 -23.34 3.71 -8.17
C ASP A 281 -23.56 3.71 -6.65
N ALA A 282 -22.60 3.22 -5.86
CA ALA A 282 -22.65 3.32 -4.39
C ALA A 282 -22.76 4.80 -3.95
N SER A 283 -21.84 5.63 -4.42
CA SER A 283 -21.81 7.07 -4.11
C SER A 283 -23.02 7.83 -4.67
N LEU A 284 -23.46 7.52 -5.90
CA LEU A 284 -24.66 8.13 -6.50
C LEU A 284 -25.90 7.82 -5.66
N THR A 285 -26.09 6.55 -5.28
CA THR A 285 -27.19 6.12 -4.41
C THR A 285 -27.18 6.83 -3.07
N GLU A 286 -26.00 6.94 -2.43
CA GLU A 286 -25.83 7.63 -1.15
C GLU A 286 -26.18 9.13 -1.21
N ASN A 287 -25.90 9.76 -2.35
CA ASN A 287 -26.21 11.18 -2.58
C ASN A 287 -27.61 11.42 -3.19
N GLY A 288 -28.41 10.36 -3.37
CA GLY A 288 -29.76 10.45 -3.94
C GLY A 288 -29.80 10.82 -5.42
N TYR A 289 -28.70 10.60 -6.16
CA TYR A 289 -28.64 10.79 -7.60
C TYR A 289 -29.07 9.52 -8.36
N PRO A 290 -29.53 9.64 -9.62
CA PRO A 290 -29.76 8.49 -10.48
C PRO A 290 -28.47 7.67 -10.65
N VAL A 291 -28.57 6.35 -10.63
CA VAL A 291 -27.41 5.47 -10.84
C VAL A 291 -26.96 5.49 -12.30
N LEU A 292 -25.75 5.01 -12.59
CA LEU A 292 -25.15 5.02 -13.91
C LEU A 292 -26.05 4.41 -14.98
N THR A 293 -26.79 3.35 -14.66
CA THR A 293 -27.73 2.71 -15.60
C THR A 293 -28.88 3.63 -16.01
N GLU A 294 -29.45 4.40 -15.09
CA GLU A 294 -30.54 5.35 -15.38
C GLU A 294 -30.03 6.50 -16.26
N ILE A 295 -28.83 7.01 -15.94
CA ILE A 295 -28.17 8.06 -16.74
C ILE A 295 -27.82 7.50 -18.13
N ASN A 296 -27.35 6.25 -18.21
CA ASN A 296 -27.01 5.59 -19.46
C ASN A 296 -28.27 5.41 -20.34
N LEU A 297 -29.40 4.96 -19.80
CA LEU A 297 -30.68 4.89 -20.52
C LEU A 297 -31.09 6.26 -21.05
N SER A 298 -31.02 7.29 -20.21
CA SER A 298 -31.35 8.67 -20.58
C SER A 298 -30.50 9.16 -21.75
N SER A 299 -29.22 8.77 -21.81
CA SER A 299 -28.32 9.18 -22.91
C SER A 299 -28.71 8.67 -24.30
N PHE A 300 -29.52 7.60 -24.38
CA PHE A 300 -30.02 7.02 -25.64
C PHE A 300 -31.46 7.42 -25.97
N TYR A 301 -32.32 7.56 -24.96
CA TYR A 301 -33.77 7.58 -25.16
C TYR A 301 -34.47 8.85 -24.65
N GLU A 302 -33.77 9.76 -23.97
CA GLU A 302 -34.33 11.02 -23.43
C GLU A 302 -33.38 12.22 -23.71
N GLN A 303 -33.87 13.46 -23.60
CA GLN A 303 -32.98 14.62 -23.57
C GLN A 303 -32.31 14.66 -22.19
N CYS A 304 -31.01 14.39 -22.14
CA CYS A 304 -30.15 14.26 -20.95
C CYS A 304 -30.09 15.55 -20.06
N ASP A 305 -31.20 16.00 -19.48
CA ASP A 305 -31.27 17.14 -18.56
C ASP A 305 -31.24 16.67 -17.09
N ILE A 306 -30.31 15.76 -16.76
CA ILE A 306 -30.12 15.31 -15.38
C ILE A 306 -29.31 16.38 -14.64
N SER A 307 -29.98 17.19 -13.83
CA SER A 307 -29.33 18.16 -12.96
C SER A 307 -28.54 17.44 -11.86
N MET A 308 -27.28 17.12 -12.15
CA MET A 308 -26.34 16.47 -11.24
C MET A 308 -25.02 17.23 -11.17
N ASP A 309 -24.56 17.52 -9.96
CA ASP A 309 -23.27 18.14 -9.73
C ASP A 309 -22.17 17.08 -9.61
N VAL A 310 -21.78 16.51 -10.75
CA VAL A 310 -20.79 15.43 -10.80
C VAL A 310 -19.43 15.85 -10.25
N GLN A 311 -19.14 17.15 -10.21
CA GLN A 311 -17.85 17.66 -9.74
C GLN A 311 -17.66 17.48 -8.23
N ASN A 312 -18.76 17.41 -7.47
CA ASN A 312 -18.76 17.27 -6.02
C ASN A 312 -18.99 15.83 -5.54
N ILE A 313 -19.16 14.88 -6.45
CA ILE A 313 -19.27 13.45 -6.09
C ILE A 313 -17.90 12.94 -5.65
N THR A 314 -17.83 12.37 -4.45
CA THR A 314 -16.67 11.60 -3.99
C THR A 314 -17.05 10.14 -3.81
N VAL A 315 -16.15 9.23 -4.20
CA VAL A 315 -16.33 7.79 -4.00
C VAL A 315 -15.42 7.38 -2.85
N GLU A 316 -16.02 7.10 -1.69
CA GLU A 316 -15.33 6.75 -0.44
C GLU A 316 -15.06 5.24 -0.33
N TYR A 317 -14.74 4.62 -1.46
CA TYR A 317 -14.54 3.18 -1.55
C TYR A 317 -13.30 2.83 -2.38
N SER A 318 -12.68 1.72 -2.00
CA SER A 318 -11.74 0.98 -2.83
C SER A 318 -12.18 -0.47 -2.92
N PHE A 319 -11.64 -1.23 -3.86
CA PHE A 319 -11.94 -2.65 -3.95
C PHE A 319 -10.79 -3.44 -4.56
N TYR A 320 -10.75 -4.71 -4.22
CA TYR A 320 -9.75 -5.65 -4.71
C TYR A 320 -10.41 -6.99 -5.08
N LYS A 321 -10.03 -7.52 -6.24
CA LYS A 321 -10.47 -8.79 -6.80
C LYS A 321 -9.42 -9.84 -6.54
N TYR A 322 -9.86 -10.93 -5.95
CA TYR A 322 -9.01 -12.08 -5.76
C TYR A 322 -9.16 -13.02 -6.96
N LEU A 323 -8.02 -13.27 -7.61
CA LEU A 323 -7.90 -14.24 -8.69
C LEU A 323 -7.20 -15.48 -8.15
N TYR A 324 -7.61 -16.65 -8.63
CA TYR A 324 -7.00 -17.90 -8.19
C TYR A 324 -5.59 -18.04 -8.72
N THR A 325 -4.66 -18.38 -7.83
CA THR A 325 -3.33 -18.89 -8.17
C THR A 325 -3.15 -20.27 -7.56
N SER A 326 -2.35 -21.12 -8.21
CA SER A 326 -2.10 -22.47 -7.73
C SER A 326 -1.55 -22.45 -6.30
N GLY A 327 -2.30 -23.04 -5.36
CA GLY A 327 -1.92 -23.13 -3.94
C GLY A 327 -2.09 -21.83 -3.14
N ALA A 328 -2.94 -20.89 -3.59
CA ALA A 328 -3.20 -19.61 -2.91
C ALA A 328 -3.75 -19.79 -1.49
N LYS A 329 -2.91 -19.76 -0.45
CA LYS A 329 -3.36 -19.86 0.95
C LYS A 329 -4.05 -18.58 1.38
N HIS A 330 -3.54 -17.43 0.90
CA HIS A 330 -4.08 -16.11 1.27
C HIS A 330 -5.51 -15.91 0.77
N LEU A 331 -5.79 -16.35 -0.45
CA LEU A 331 -7.12 -16.32 -1.05
C LEU A 331 -8.19 -16.91 -0.12
N TYR A 332 -7.94 -18.12 0.41
CA TYR A 332 -8.89 -18.79 1.30
C TYR A 332 -8.88 -18.22 2.71
N HIS A 333 -7.71 -17.80 3.20
CA HIS A 333 -7.59 -17.18 4.52
C HIS A 333 -8.43 -15.91 4.62
N ILE A 334 -8.33 -15.02 3.63
CA ILE A 334 -9.00 -13.73 3.63
C ILE A 334 -10.52 -13.89 3.57
N GLU A 335 -11.03 -14.79 2.73
CA GLU A 335 -12.49 -14.99 2.63
C GLU A 335 -13.11 -15.36 3.99
N GLN A 336 -12.45 -16.21 4.78
CA GLN A 336 -12.93 -16.63 6.09
C GLN A 336 -13.03 -15.49 7.11
N ILE A 337 -12.16 -14.48 7.00
CA ILE A 337 -12.03 -13.42 8.01
C ILE A 337 -12.60 -12.07 7.56
N ALA A 338 -12.78 -11.86 6.26
CA ALA A 338 -13.15 -10.58 5.67
C ALA A 338 -14.49 -10.05 6.21
N HIS A 339 -15.45 -10.94 6.47
CA HIS A 339 -16.78 -10.57 6.98
C HIS A 339 -16.78 -9.85 8.33
N ASN A 340 -15.74 -10.03 9.14
CA ASN A 340 -15.64 -9.43 10.47
C ASN A 340 -14.67 -8.24 10.52
N ASN A 341 -14.11 -7.83 9.38
CA ASN A 341 -13.13 -6.76 9.32
C ASN A 341 -13.80 -5.38 9.31
N PRO A 342 -13.41 -4.42 10.17
CA PRO A 342 -14.07 -3.11 10.28
C PRO A 342 -13.87 -2.20 9.06
N TYR A 343 -12.90 -2.51 8.19
CA TYR A 343 -12.60 -1.72 6.99
C TYR A 343 -13.22 -2.30 5.71
N ILE A 344 -13.81 -3.49 5.78
CA ILE A 344 -14.45 -4.16 4.64
C ILE A 344 -15.95 -3.88 4.72
N SER A 345 -16.49 -3.20 3.70
CA SER A 345 -17.91 -2.89 3.62
C SER A 345 -18.71 -4.04 3.01
N HIS A 346 -18.16 -4.74 2.03
CA HIS A 346 -18.82 -5.85 1.35
C HIS A 346 -17.85 -6.96 0.96
N VAL A 347 -18.30 -8.20 1.12
CA VAL A 347 -17.69 -9.41 0.57
C VAL A 347 -18.61 -9.89 -0.55
N LEU A 348 -18.15 -9.82 -1.80
CA LEU A 348 -18.95 -10.14 -2.97
C LEU A 348 -18.41 -11.45 -3.58
N LEU A 349 -19.04 -12.57 -3.21
CA LEU A 349 -18.61 -13.90 -3.61
C LEU A 349 -18.97 -14.23 -5.06
N ASP A 350 -20.01 -13.60 -5.62
CA ASP A 350 -20.51 -13.86 -6.98
C ASP A 350 -20.69 -15.37 -7.24
N GLY A 351 -21.20 -16.09 -6.24
CA GLY A 351 -21.39 -17.54 -6.24
C GLY A 351 -20.09 -18.35 -6.13
N TRP A 352 -19.03 -17.82 -5.53
CA TRP A 352 -17.79 -18.57 -5.27
C TRP A 352 -17.90 -19.29 -3.93
N ASP A 353 -17.38 -20.51 -3.88
CA ASP A 353 -17.15 -21.24 -2.65
C ASP A 353 -15.81 -21.99 -2.72
N ASN A 354 -15.32 -22.41 -1.56
CA ASN A 354 -14.02 -23.07 -1.42
C ASN A 354 -13.98 -24.53 -1.92
N SER A 355 -15.13 -25.11 -2.30
CA SER A 355 -15.25 -26.47 -2.84
C SER A 355 -15.19 -26.52 -4.37
N MET A 356 -15.33 -25.37 -5.05
CA MET A 356 -15.28 -25.27 -6.50
C MET A 356 -13.90 -25.62 -7.07
N THR A 357 -13.89 -26.22 -8.26
CA THR A 357 -12.67 -26.31 -9.07
C THR A 357 -12.44 -24.97 -9.76
N VAL A 358 -11.24 -24.41 -9.62
CA VAL A 358 -10.92 -23.07 -10.14
C VAL A 358 -9.68 -23.11 -11.02
N GLU A 359 -9.80 -22.66 -12.28
CA GLU A 359 -8.66 -22.49 -13.17
C GLU A 359 -7.80 -21.30 -12.74
N VAL A 360 -6.49 -21.38 -12.96
CA VAL A 360 -5.55 -20.27 -12.67
C VAL A 360 -5.99 -18.99 -13.40
N ASP A 361 -5.86 -17.86 -12.71
CA ASP A 361 -6.33 -16.51 -13.08
C ASP A 361 -7.85 -16.32 -13.14
N SER A 362 -8.64 -17.33 -12.78
CA SER A 362 -10.09 -17.16 -12.67
C SER A 362 -10.44 -16.23 -11.51
N TYR A 363 -11.48 -15.45 -11.72
CA TYR A 363 -12.06 -14.60 -10.69
C TYR A 363 -12.75 -15.44 -9.60
N CYS A 364 -12.35 -15.24 -8.34
CA CYS A 364 -12.98 -15.85 -7.19
C CYS A 364 -14.04 -14.90 -6.61
N TYR A 365 -13.61 -13.84 -5.94
CA TYR A 365 -14.49 -12.90 -5.26
C TYR A 365 -13.88 -11.49 -5.20
N THR A 366 -14.71 -10.52 -4.80
CA THR A 366 -14.31 -9.12 -4.62
C THR A 366 -14.52 -8.69 -3.17
N LEU A 367 -13.57 -7.95 -2.62
CA LEU A 367 -13.75 -7.21 -1.38
C LEU A 367 -13.86 -5.72 -1.67
N VAL A 368 -14.87 -5.08 -1.09
CA VAL A 368 -15.05 -3.62 -1.11
C VAL A 368 -14.66 -3.08 0.25
N PHE A 369 -13.82 -2.05 0.27
CA PHE A 369 -13.29 -1.42 1.47
C PHE A 369 -13.84 0.00 1.60
N SER A 370 -14.23 0.39 2.81
CA SER A 370 -14.63 1.76 3.17
C SER A 370 -13.44 2.68 3.49
N THR A 371 -12.27 2.33 2.96
CA THR A 371 -11.00 3.03 3.20
C THR A 371 -10.04 2.74 2.05
N ASN A 372 -8.94 3.50 1.96
CA ASN A 372 -7.92 3.27 0.94
C ASN A 372 -7.17 1.96 1.20
N ILE A 373 -6.87 1.19 0.16
CA ILE A 373 -5.97 0.03 0.20
C ILE A 373 -4.61 0.34 -0.42
N THR A 374 -4.52 1.47 -1.12
CA THR A 374 -3.30 2.01 -1.71
C THR A 374 -3.01 3.43 -1.24
N SER A 375 -1.78 3.90 -1.45
CA SER A 375 -1.45 5.33 -1.37
C SER A 375 -0.35 5.67 -2.35
N LEU A 376 -0.34 6.91 -2.84
CA LEU A 376 0.78 7.45 -3.61
C LEU A 376 2.07 7.38 -2.77
N ASN A 377 3.17 6.99 -3.40
CA ASN A 377 4.48 6.90 -2.77
C ASN A 377 5.41 8.03 -3.25
N PHE A 378 6.56 8.17 -2.59
CA PHE A 378 7.53 9.23 -2.87
C PHE A 378 8.42 8.93 -4.10
N ASP A 379 8.23 7.79 -4.76
CA ASP A 379 8.93 7.39 -5.98
C ASP A 379 8.09 7.66 -7.25
N GLY A 380 6.92 8.29 -7.09
CA GLY A 380 5.99 8.66 -8.17
C GLY A 380 4.90 7.63 -8.46
N GLY A 381 4.98 6.45 -7.85
CA GLY A 381 4.01 5.36 -7.99
C GLY A 381 3.05 5.27 -6.81
N TYR A 382 2.55 4.08 -6.52
CA TYR A 382 1.75 3.80 -5.33
C TYR A 382 2.25 2.54 -4.60
N ASN A 383 1.92 2.46 -3.32
CA ASN A 383 2.07 1.24 -2.52
C ASN A 383 0.69 0.62 -2.27
N LEU A 384 0.63 -0.71 -2.24
CA LEU A 384 -0.54 -1.52 -1.85
C LEU A 384 -0.22 -2.21 -0.53
N TYR A 385 -1.18 -2.26 0.40
CA TYR A 385 -0.96 -2.93 1.68
C TYR A 385 -0.63 -4.42 1.46
N SER A 386 0.51 -4.87 1.99
CA SER A 386 0.98 -6.26 1.88
C SER A 386 -0.02 -7.30 2.40
N ASN A 387 -0.90 -6.93 3.34
CA ASN A 387 -1.93 -7.83 3.86
C ASN A 387 -3.14 -8.00 2.93
N ILE A 388 -3.31 -7.14 1.93
CA ILE A 388 -4.36 -7.32 0.91
C ILE A 388 -4.00 -8.50 0.01
N THR A 389 -2.75 -8.54 -0.48
CA THR A 389 -2.25 -9.61 -1.37
C THR A 389 -1.65 -10.79 -0.63
N GLY A 390 -1.26 -10.59 0.64
CA GLY A 390 -0.54 -11.56 1.47
C GLY A 390 0.95 -11.67 1.13
N GLU A 391 1.36 -11.15 -0.03
CA GLU A 391 2.70 -11.29 -0.61
C GLU A 391 3.23 -12.74 -0.58
N GLU A 392 2.38 -13.70 -0.96
CA GLU A 392 2.69 -15.13 -0.88
C GLU A 392 3.94 -15.54 -1.67
N GLU A 393 4.20 -14.90 -2.83
CA GLU A 393 5.41 -15.16 -3.62
C GLU A 393 6.67 -14.81 -2.83
N TYR A 394 6.69 -13.64 -2.18
CA TYR A 394 7.78 -13.23 -1.31
C TYR A 394 7.94 -14.19 -0.13
N LEU A 395 6.84 -14.55 0.54
CA LEU A 395 6.90 -15.43 1.71
C LEU A 395 7.36 -16.84 1.33
N LYS A 396 6.93 -17.37 0.19
CA LYS A 396 7.39 -18.67 -0.32
C LYS A 396 8.90 -18.73 -0.48
N GLU A 397 9.52 -17.63 -0.92
CA GLU A 397 10.96 -17.56 -1.15
C GLU A 397 11.74 -17.20 0.14
N TYR A 398 11.21 -16.29 0.96
CA TYR A 398 12.00 -15.63 2.00
C TYR A 398 11.57 -15.92 3.45
N ILE A 399 10.49 -16.68 3.70
CA ILE A 399 10.03 -16.96 5.07
C ILE A 399 11.06 -17.73 5.93
N SER A 400 11.95 -18.51 5.31
CA SER A 400 13.04 -19.23 5.98
C SER A 400 14.28 -18.39 6.21
N SER A 401 14.40 -17.24 5.55
CA SER A 401 15.49 -16.27 5.75
C SER A 401 15.21 -15.41 6.98
N ARG A 402 16.21 -15.20 7.85
CA ARG A 402 16.07 -14.36 9.06
C ARG A 402 15.61 -12.93 8.71
N ILE A 403 16.21 -12.31 7.68
CA ILE A 403 15.80 -10.97 7.26
C ILE A 403 14.45 -11.01 6.53
N GLY A 404 14.22 -12.05 5.72
CA GLY A 404 12.99 -12.21 4.97
C GLY A 404 11.75 -12.25 5.87
N LEU A 405 11.76 -13.16 6.86
CA LEU A 405 10.74 -13.27 7.89
C LEU A 405 10.62 -12.01 8.74
N LYS A 406 11.76 -11.40 9.10
CA LYS A 406 11.74 -10.16 9.88
C LYS A 406 11.02 -9.03 9.16
N ILE A 407 11.32 -8.81 7.89
CA ILE A 407 10.65 -7.78 7.07
C ILE A 407 9.15 -8.04 7.06
N ALA A 408 8.74 -9.28 6.76
CA ALA A 408 7.33 -9.65 6.74
C ALA A 408 6.64 -9.36 8.08
N LEU A 409 7.20 -9.80 9.21
CA LEU A 409 6.62 -9.55 10.53
C LEU A 409 6.63 -8.07 10.93
N LEU A 410 7.61 -7.29 10.49
CA LEU A 410 7.66 -5.86 10.77
C LEU A 410 6.63 -5.04 9.98
N ASN A 411 6.25 -5.53 8.80
CA ASN A 411 5.37 -4.85 7.84
C ASN A 411 3.92 -5.35 7.92
N GLN A 412 3.73 -6.67 7.85
CA GLN A 412 2.42 -7.35 7.89
C GLN A 412 1.89 -7.53 9.31
N GLY A 413 2.77 -7.55 10.32
CA GLY A 413 2.38 -7.78 11.72
C GLY A 413 1.82 -9.17 11.96
N CYS A 414 1.10 -9.34 13.06
CA CYS A 414 0.47 -10.61 13.40
C CYS A 414 -0.83 -10.43 14.18
N VAL A 415 -1.73 -11.40 14.07
CA VAL A 415 -2.95 -11.48 14.89
C VAL A 415 -2.67 -12.30 16.15
N ILE A 416 -3.14 -11.84 17.32
CA ILE A 416 -3.06 -12.65 18.55
C ILE A 416 -4.43 -13.26 18.81
N THR A 417 -4.52 -14.59 18.85
CA THR A 417 -5.81 -15.25 19.05
C THR A 417 -6.37 -14.97 20.45
N ALA A 418 -7.69 -15.07 20.61
CA ALA A 418 -8.35 -14.88 21.90
C ALA A 418 -7.80 -15.83 22.99
N GLU A 419 -7.46 -17.07 22.61
CA GLU A 419 -6.84 -18.04 23.51
C GLU A 419 -5.44 -17.61 23.95
N ALA A 420 -4.60 -17.18 23.01
CA ALA A 420 -3.26 -16.68 23.30
C ALA A 420 -3.28 -15.41 24.15
N MET A 421 -4.21 -14.49 23.87
CA MET A 421 -4.43 -13.30 24.69
C MET A 421 -4.84 -13.65 26.13
N SER A 422 -5.76 -14.61 26.28
CA SER A 422 -6.20 -15.08 27.60
C SER A 422 -5.05 -15.73 28.38
N TYR A 423 -4.24 -16.54 27.69
CA TYR A 423 -3.03 -17.12 28.26
C TYR A 423 -2.03 -16.06 28.70
N LEU A 424 -1.73 -15.07 27.85
CA LEU A 424 -0.83 -13.97 28.18
C LEU A 424 -1.30 -13.16 29.38
N ASN A 425 -2.58 -12.81 29.43
CA ASN A 425 -3.18 -12.10 30.57
C ASN A 425 -3.10 -12.90 31.87
N SER A 426 -3.11 -14.24 31.81
CA SER A 426 -2.89 -15.09 32.99
C SER A 426 -1.45 -15.06 33.53
N LYS A 427 -0.48 -14.66 32.69
CA LYS A 427 0.95 -14.56 33.05
C LYS A 427 1.35 -13.18 33.58
N GLY A 428 0.52 -12.16 33.36
CA GLY A 428 0.78 -10.80 33.79
C GLY A 428 0.24 -9.75 32.82
N ILE A 429 0.75 -8.52 32.92
CA ILE A 429 0.36 -7.44 32.02
C ILE A 429 1.24 -7.48 30.77
N ILE A 430 0.63 -7.57 29.60
CA ILE A 430 1.34 -7.50 28.32
C ILE A 430 1.92 -6.10 28.16
N LYS A 431 3.22 -6.05 27.87
CA LYS A 431 3.93 -4.81 27.61
C LYS A 431 3.46 -4.21 26.28
N LYS A 432 2.92 -2.99 26.32
CA LYS A 432 2.65 -2.22 25.09
C LYS A 432 3.98 -1.81 24.46
N ALA A 433 4.33 -2.42 23.33
CA ALA A 433 5.54 -2.08 22.61
C ALA A 433 5.36 -0.77 21.81
N VAL A 434 6.48 -0.20 21.34
CA VAL A 434 6.46 1.04 20.54
C VAL A 434 5.77 0.80 19.19
N PHE A 435 5.03 1.78 18.67
CA PHE A 435 4.35 1.68 17.35
C PHE A 435 3.24 0.61 17.27
N SER A 436 2.36 0.52 18.30
CA SER A 436 1.22 -0.42 18.34
C SER A 436 1.63 -1.83 17.94
N SER A 437 2.50 -2.42 18.74
CA SER A 437 3.15 -3.69 18.42
C SER A 437 3.25 -4.59 19.64
N ILE A 438 3.71 -5.81 19.38
CA ILE A 438 4.16 -6.75 20.40
C ILE A 438 5.63 -7.08 20.15
N ASP A 439 6.43 -7.09 21.23
CA ASP A 439 7.83 -7.49 21.20
C ASP A 439 7.93 -8.97 21.59
N PHE A 440 8.55 -9.77 20.73
CA PHE A 440 8.88 -11.17 21.03
C PHE A 440 10.22 -11.59 20.44
N GLN A 441 10.76 -12.69 20.96
CA GLN A 441 11.93 -13.36 20.42
C GLN A 441 11.52 -14.69 19.80
N LEU A 442 12.03 -14.98 18.60
CA LEU A 442 11.94 -16.29 17.97
C LEU A 442 12.87 -17.30 18.67
N SER A 443 12.69 -18.59 18.39
CA SER A 443 13.53 -19.66 18.99
C SER A 443 15.01 -19.57 18.59
N ASP A 444 15.31 -18.96 17.44
CA ASP A 444 16.67 -18.69 16.97
C ASP A 444 17.32 -17.44 17.61
N GLY A 445 16.61 -16.79 18.54
CA GLY A 445 17.05 -15.58 19.22
C GLY A 445 16.76 -14.26 18.51
N LEU A 446 16.12 -14.27 17.33
CA LEU A 446 15.78 -13.04 16.60
C LEU A 446 14.67 -12.26 17.33
N SER A 447 14.96 -11.02 17.72
CA SER A 447 13.96 -10.12 18.31
C SER A 447 13.14 -9.43 17.22
N ILE A 448 11.82 -9.41 17.40
CA ILE A 448 10.83 -8.87 16.47
C ILE A 448 9.89 -7.91 17.21
N ASN A 449 9.60 -6.78 16.57
CA ASN A 449 8.56 -5.84 16.97
C ASN A 449 7.42 -5.90 15.94
N ALA A 450 6.48 -6.84 16.11
CA ALA A 450 5.42 -7.07 15.12
C ALA A 450 4.23 -6.15 15.38
N PRO A 451 3.74 -5.38 14.39
CA PRO A 451 2.50 -4.62 14.52
C PRO A 451 1.32 -5.49 14.93
N VAL A 452 0.46 -4.92 15.77
CA VAL A 452 -0.84 -5.46 16.19
C VAL A 452 -1.85 -4.32 16.23
N ASN A 453 -3.11 -4.58 15.87
CA ASN A 453 -4.18 -3.56 15.89
C ASN A 453 -3.87 -2.32 15.03
N LEU A 454 -3.17 -2.49 13.91
CA LEU A 454 -3.07 -1.47 12.87
C LEU A 454 -4.00 -1.84 11.70
N LYS A 455 -4.25 -0.87 10.82
CA LYS A 455 -5.06 -1.05 9.63
C LYS A 455 -4.58 -2.28 8.83
N PHE A 456 -5.51 -3.20 8.57
CA PHE A 456 -5.29 -4.49 7.90
C PHE A 456 -4.35 -5.48 8.58
N THR A 457 -3.89 -5.26 9.83
CA THR A 457 -3.15 -6.31 10.56
C THR A 457 -4.01 -7.55 10.82
N ASP A 458 -5.32 -7.40 10.91
CA ASP A 458 -6.26 -8.53 11.04
C ASP A 458 -6.26 -9.46 9.82
N LEU A 459 -5.81 -8.96 8.66
CA LEU A 459 -5.63 -9.72 7.42
C LEU A 459 -4.22 -10.33 7.31
N SER A 460 -3.40 -10.26 8.35
CA SER A 460 -2.03 -10.78 8.33
C SER A 460 -2.02 -12.30 8.17
N PRO A 461 -1.11 -12.86 7.35
CA PRO A 461 -0.93 -14.30 7.27
C PRO A 461 -0.27 -14.88 8.53
N PHE A 462 0.17 -14.05 9.48
CA PHE A 462 0.79 -14.48 10.71
C PHE A 462 -0.15 -14.38 11.90
N ASN A 463 -0.17 -15.42 12.73
CA ASN A 463 -0.91 -15.41 13.98
C ASN A 463 -0.10 -16.00 15.14
N ILE A 464 -0.42 -15.55 16.36
CA ILE A 464 0.12 -16.05 17.61
C ILE A 464 -0.94 -16.89 18.30
N THR A 465 -0.62 -18.17 18.52
CA THR A 465 -1.45 -19.14 19.27
C THR A 465 -0.73 -19.64 20.50
N VAL A 466 -1.45 -20.40 21.34
CA VAL A 466 -0.88 -21.15 22.46
C VAL A 466 -0.99 -22.65 22.18
N SER A 467 0.08 -23.39 22.45
CA SER A 467 0.11 -24.83 22.27
C SER A 467 -0.55 -25.56 23.45
N VAL A 468 -0.87 -26.84 23.24
CA VAL A 468 -1.38 -27.74 24.30
C VAL A 468 -0.46 -27.74 25.53
N ASN A 469 0.86 -27.66 25.32
CA ASN A 469 1.88 -27.62 26.37
C ASN A 469 2.09 -26.21 26.96
N LYS A 470 1.21 -25.24 26.66
CA LYS A 470 1.26 -23.85 27.16
C LYS A 470 2.49 -23.04 26.70
N HIS A 471 2.98 -23.30 25.49
CA HIS A 471 3.99 -22.48 24.83
C HIS A 471 3.34 -21.59 23.76
N LEU A 472 3.81 -20.35 23.62
CA LEU A 472 3.33 -19.46 22.55
C LEU A 472 4.00 -19.82 21.22
N LYS A 473 3.21 -19.82 20.16
CA LYS A 473 3.63 -20.18 18.80
C LYS A 473 3.30 -19.07 17.84
N LEU A 474 4.26 -18.74 16.96
CA LEU A 474 4.02 -17.96 15.77
C LEU A 474 3.74 -18.94 14.61
N ASN A 475 2.61 -18.73 13.93
CA ASN A 475 2.22 -19.52 12.78
C ASN A 475 2.15 -18.64 11.53
N TYR A 476 2.48 -19.24 10.39
CA TYR A 476 2.13 -18.76 9.05
C TYR A 476 0.91 -19.56 8.59
N TYR A 477 -0.24 -18.92 8.53
CA TYR A 477 -1.55 -19.56 8.48
C TYR A 477 -1.68 -20.67 9.55
N ASN A 478 -1.75 -21.92 9.12
CA ASN A 478 -1.91 -23.10 9.99
C ASN A 478 -0.57 -23.78 10.33
N GLU A 479 0.56 -23.30 9.78
CA GLU A 479 1.87 -23.90 9.96
C GLU A 479 2.66 -23.15 11.04
N CYS A 480 3.07 -23.85 12.10
CA CYS A 480 3.92 -23.29 13.14
C CYS A 480 5.33 -23.05 12.59
N ILE A 481 5.79 -21.80 12.62
CA ILE A 481 7.12 -21.41 12.13
C ILE A 481 8.13 -21.19 13.26
N SER A 482 7.68 -20.83 14.47
CA SER A 482 8.56 -20.67 15.63
C SER A 482 7.78 -20.73 16.94
N GLU A 483 8.39 -21.30 17.99
CA GLU A 483 8.03 -20.93 19.36
C GLU A 483 8.48 -19.48 19.62
N ILE A 484 7.73 -18.72 20.40
CA ILE A 484 8.06 -17.32 20.70
C ILE A 484 8.07 -17.04 22.20
N TYR A 485 8.96 -16.12 22.58
CA TYR A 485 9.15 -15.68 23.96
C TYR A 485 8.81 -14.20 24.07
N LEU A 486 7.83 -13.88 24.91
CA LEU A 486 7.38 -12.51 25.14
C LEU A 486 7.82 -11.99 26.50
N GLU A 487 8.20 -10.72 26.54
CA GLU A 487 8.47 -10.01 27.78
C GLU A 487 7.20 -9.35 28.32
N MET A 488 6.82 -9.72 29.55
CA MET A 488 5.74 -9.04 30.27
C MET A 488 6.20 -7.66 30.78
N GLN A 489 5.24 -6.80 31.08
CA GLN A 489 5.51 -5.48 31.64
C GLN A 489 6.27 -5.61 32.98
N PRO A 490 7.34 -4.84 33.21
CA PRO A 490 8.09 -4.96 34.45
C PRO A 490 7.29 -4.42 35.63
N ASN A 491 7.39 -5.12 36.78
CA ASN A 491 6.63 -4.83 38.01
C ASN A 491 6.77 -3.37 38.49
N TRP A 492 7.91 -2.73 38.23
CA TRP A 492 8.14 -1.34 38.63
C TRP A 492 7.33 -0.31 37.83
N SER A 493 6.71 -0.70 36.70
CA SER A 493 5.98 0.24 35.84
C SER A 493 4.81 0.95 36.53
N ASN A 494 4.25 0.32 37.57
CA ASN A 494 3.12 0.82 38.36
C ASN A 494 3.57 1.63 39.58
N LEU A 495 4.87 1.67 39.88
CA LEU A 495 5.41 2.53 40.94
C LEU A 495 5.22 3.99 40.57
N LYS A 496 5.17 4.84 41.59
CA LYS A 496 5.08 6.29 41.47
C LYS A 496 6.18 6.93 42.30
N THR A 497 6.70 8.05 41.81
CA THR A 497 7.64 8.87 42.57
C THR A 497 6.96 9.52 43.77
N GLN A 498 7.75 10.14 44.64
CA GLN A 498 7.22 10.95 45.76
C GLN A 498 6.28 12.07 45.26
N ASN A 499 6.55 12.64 44.08
CA ASN A 499 5.66 13.62 43.43
C ASN A 499 4.47 12.98 42.70
N LYS A 500 4.20 11.69 42.94
CA LYS A 500 3.09 10.91 42.38
C LYS A 500 3.19 10.70 40.85
N VAL A 501 4.38 10.86 40.26
CA VAL A 501 4.60 10.60 38.83
C VAL A 501 4.79 9.10 38.61
N PRO A 502 4.03 8.44 37.71
CA PRO A 502 4.27 7.03 37.38
C PRO A 502 5.67 6.80 36.80
N TYR A 503 6.36 5.73 37.22
CA TYR A 503 7.68 5.39 36.72
C TYR A 503 7.67 5.18 35.21
N SER A 504 6.63 4.54 34.67
CA SER A 504 6.38 4.38 33.24
C SER A 504 6.31 5.70 32.45
N ARG A 505 6.10 6.84 33.13
CA ARG A 505 6.16 8.16 32.50
C ARG A 505 7.60 8.55 32.18
N ILE A 506 8.55 8.16 33.01
CA ILE A 506 9.98 8.54 32.98
C ILE A 506 10.83 7.44 32.33
N ALA A 507 10.58 6.18 32.68
CA ALA A 507 11.35 5.03 32.25
C ALA A 507 10.52 4.03 31.44
N TYR A 508 11.13 3.42 30.43
CA TYR A 508 10.53 2.39 29.59
C TYR A 508 11.57 1.33 29.22
N LEU A 509 11.39 0.10 29.69
CA LEU A 509 12.22 -1.03 29.28
C LEU A 509 11.75 -1.53 27.92
N SER A 510 12.64 -1.70 26.95
CA SER A 510 12.38 -2.32 25.64
C SER A 510 13.48 -3.33 25.41
N THR A 511 13.12 -4.60 25.22
CA THR A 511 14.07 -5.72 25.30
C THR A 511 14.97 -5.58 26.54
N ASP A 512 16.26 -5.52 26.32
CA ASP A 512 17.34 -5.38 27.30
C ASP A 512 17.86 -3.93 27.45
N ARG A 513 17.08 -2.92 27.04
CA ARG A 513 17.43 -1.48 27.10
C ARG A 513 16.43 -0.67 27.91
N LEU A 514 16.90 0.00 28.95
CA LEU A 514 16.08 0.97 29.70
C LEU A 514 16.15 2.34 29.03
N ARG A 515 15.02 2.86 28.52
CA ARG A 515 14.91 4.25 28.11
C ARG A 515 14.57 5.13 29.31
N VAL A 516 15.32 6.21 29.52
CA VAL A 516 15.03 7.28 30.48
C VAL A 516 14.72 8.55 29.68
N LYS A 517 13.53 9.12 29.87
CA LYS A 517 13.12 10.34 29.21
C LYS A 517 13.74 11.55 29.90
N HIS A 518 14.45 12.37 29.12
CA HIS A 518 14.93 13.66 29.59
C HIS A 518 13.84 14.74 29.46
N GLU A 519 12.92 14.60 28.52
CA GLU A 519 11.84 15.57 28.32
C GLU A 519 10.48 15.01 28.72
N THR A 520 9.67 15.86 29.37
CA THR A 520 8.26 15.51 29.60
C THR A 520 7.51 15.46 28.27
N ILE A 521 7.62 16.50 27.46
CA ILE A 521 6.88 16.65 26.20
C ILE A 521 7.86 17.18 25.16
N CYS A 522 7.80 16.66 23.94
CA CYS A 522 8.54 17.22 22.82
C CYS A 522 8.17 18.70 22.61
N SER A 523 9.17 19.58 22.68
CA SER A 523 9.06 21.04 22.55
C SER A 523 8.44 21.47 21.21
N LEU A 524 8.79 20.77 20.14
CA LEU A 524 8.25 21.01 18.79
C LEU A 524 6.76 20.68 18.72
N LYS A 525 6.34 19.55 19.31
CA LYS A 525 4.92 19.15 19.35
C LYS A 525 4.09 20.13 20.18
N LYS A 526 4.63 20.62 21.31
CA LYS A 526 4.00 21.67 22.13
C LYS A 526 3.73 22.97 21.36
N LYS A 527 4.57 23.28 20.36
CA LYS A 527 4.43 24.44 19.47
C LYS A 527 3.56 24.19 18.23
N GLY A 528 2.91 23.02 18.12
CA GLY A 528 2.15 22.64 16.91
C GLY A 528 3.00 22.20 15.72
N LEU A 529 4.32 22.06 15.90
CA LEU A 529 5.30 21.71 14.86
C LEU A 529 5.80 20.26 15.00
N GLY A 530 4.95 19.36 15.50
CA GLY A 530 5.29 17.93 15.66
C GLY A 530 5.37 17.19 14.32
N CYS A 531 6.17 16.11 14.25
CA CYS A 531 6.25 15.26 13.07
C CYS A 531 4.91 14.61 12.75
N SER A 532 4.55 14.58 11.46
CA SER A 532 3.27 14.07 10.93
C SER A 532 3.03 12.59 11.22
N PHE A 533 4.09 11.80 11.40
CA PHE A 533 4.06 10.37 11.74
C PHE A 533 4.13 10.08 13.26
N CYS A 534 4.24 11.10 14.12
CA CYS A 534 4.47 10.89 15.56
C CYS A 534 3.15 10.67 16.33
N SER A 535 2.92 9.42 16.76
CA SER A 535 1.74 8.99 17.52
C SER A 535 1.79 9.28 19.02
N ILE A 536 2.90 9.80 19.56
CA ILE A 536 3.04 10.06 21.01
C ILE A 536 2.09 11.21 21.42
N PRO A 537 1.09 10.98 22.28
CA PRO A 537 0.15 12.04 22.66
C PRO A 537 0.79 13.10 23.55
N LEU A 538 0.20 14.30 23.59
CA LEU A 538 0.54 15.30 24.60
C LEU A 538 0.03 14.80 25.96
N SER A 539 0.94 14.63 26.92
CA SER A 539 0.57 14.22 28.29
C SER A 539 0.45 15.43 29.19
N LYS A 540 -0.53 15.43 30.10
CA LYS A 540 -0.68 16.44 31.15
C LYS A 540 0.27 16.22 32.34
N THR A 541 0.86 15.03 32.47
CA THR A 541 1.75 14.69 33.59
C THR A 541 3.18 15.09 33.27
N THR A 542 3.70 16.02 34.09
CA THR A 542 5.08 16.51 34.09
C THR A 542 5.93 15.81 35.15
N PHE A 543 7.23 15.71 34.90
CA PHE A 543 8.22 15.23 35.88
C PHE A 543 9.41 16.19 35.94
N ASN A 544 10.10 16.19 37.08
CA ASN A 544 11.29 16.99 37.31
C ASN A 544 12.54 16.10 37.46
N MET A 545 13.68 16.72 37.77
CA MET A 545 14.94 15.99 37.93
C MET A 545 14.97 15.07 39.16
N ASP A 546 14.30 15.43 40.26
CA ASP A 546 14.25 14.60 41.46
C ASP A 546 13.47 13.32 41.20
N ASP A 547 12.37 13.41 40.43
CA ASP A 547 11.64 12.25 39.94
C ASP A 547 12.53 11.31 39.10
N ILE A 548 13.36 11.88 38.21
CA ILE A 548 14.28 11.10 37.38
C ILE A 548 15.35 10.43 38.24
N LYS A 549 15.95 11.15 39.19
CA LYS A 549 16.96 10.61 40.13
C LYS A 549 16.38 9.48 40.97
N GLU A 550 15.15 9.61 41.45
CA GLU A 550 14.46 8.56 42.20
C GLU A 550 14.30 7.29 41.35
N VAL A 551 13.82 7.43 40.12
CA VAL A 551 13.67 6.30 39.18
C VAL A 551 15.02 5.66 38.86
N ILE A 552 16.06 6.46 38.63
CA ILE A 552 17.42 5.96 38.37
C ILE A 552 17.93 5.14 39.56
N ASN A 553 17.88 5.70 40.77
CA ASN A 553 18.36 5.04 41.99
C ASN A 553 17.65 3.69 42.21
N ASN A 554 16.33 3.63 41.97
CA ASN A 554 15.56 2.41 42.17
C ASN A 554 15.80 1.34 41.10
N LEU A 555 16.09 1.73 39.85
CA LEU A 555 16.19 0.77 38.74
C LEU A 555 17.61 0.32 38.42
N LEU A 556 18.64 1.06 38.84
CA LEU A 556 20.04 0.81 38.44
C LEU A 556 20.89 0.08 39.48
N ASP A 557 20.40 -0.15 40.70
CA ASP A 557 21.14 -0.91 41.73
C ASP A 557 21.43 -2.36 41.27
N LYS A 558 20.42 -3.03 40.68
CA LYS A 558 20.53 -4.37 40.09
C LYS A 558 19.85 -4.44 38.74
N PRO A 559 20.45 -3.85 37.68
CA PRO A 559 19.80 -3.70 36.40
C PRO A 559 19.60 -5.07 35.73
N LYS A 560 18.38 -5.33 35.25
CA LYS A 560 18.07 -6.49 34.41
C LYS A 560 18.24 -6.21 32.91
N PHE A 561 18.89 -5.11 32.57
CA PHE A 561 19.09 -4.58 31.23
C PHE A 561 20.57 -4.24 31.04
N ARG A 562 21.06 -4.30 29.81
CA ARG A 562 22.51 -4.17 29.51
C ARG A 562 22.96 -2.72 29.32
N HIS A 563 22.06 -1.82 28.94
CA HIS A 563 22.40 -0.42 28.67
C HIS A 563 21.19 0.51 28.79
N ILE A 564 21.47 1.81 28.84
CA ILE A 564 20.46 2.86 29.01
C ILE A 564 20.40 3.74 27.76
N LEU A 565 19.19 4.11 27.35
CA LEU A 565 18.92 5.15 26.37
C LEU A 565 18.39 6.40 27.05
N ILE A 566 19.14 7.50 27.04
CA ILE A 566 18.60 8.83 27.37
C ILE A 566 17.91 9.37 26.12
N GLY A 567 16.59 9.55 26.18
CA GLY A 567 15.79 10.03 25.06
C GLY A 567 14.28 9.90 25.33
N GLY A 568 13.44 10.60 24.57
CA GLY A 568 11.99 10.55 24.80
C GLY A 568 11.18 11.76 24.33
N GLY A 569 11.84 12.73 23.72
CA GLY A 569 11.28 13.96 23.18
C GLY A 569 12.43 14.89 22.80
N SER A 570 12.15 15.89 21.96
CA SER A 570 13.11 16.97 21.70
C SER A 570 12.89 18.11 22.68
N GLY A 571 13.94 18.56 23.35
CA GLY A 571 13.94 19.67 24.29
C GLY A 571 14.09 21.03 23.63
N ASN A 572 14.40 22.05 24.43
CA ASN A 572 14.89 23.33 23.90
C ASN A 572 16.36 23.17 23.49
N PRO A 573 16.74 23.41 22.21
CA PRO A 573 18.11 23.26 21.73
C PRO A 573 19.18 23.99 22.56
N ASP A 574 18.83 25.10 23.22
CA ASP A 574 19.75 25.90 24.03
C ASP A 574 20.03 25.32 25.42
N THR A 575 19.14 24.46 25.94
CA THR A 575 19.20 24.00 27.35
C THR A 575 19.07 22.50 27.54
N GLU A 576 18.61 21.75 26.54
CA GLU A 576 18.39 20.29 26.59
C GLU A 576 19.65 19.55 27.09
N TYR A 577 20.83 19.99 26.64
CA TYR A 577 22.11 19.38 26.99
C TYR A 577 22.41 19.38 28.50
N LYS A 578 21.98 20.42 29.24
CA LYS A 578 22.23 20.53 30.68
C LYS A 578 21.52 19.42 31.44
N GLN A 579 20.26 19.19 31.07
CA GLN A 579 19.44 18.15 31.68
C GLN A 579 19.96 16.75 31.35
N ILE A 580 20.37 16.52 30.09
CA ILE A 580 21.00 15.27 29.67
C ILE A 580 22.27 14.97 30.48
N ILE A 581 23.14 15.97 30.67
CA ILE A 581 24.38 15.83 31.44
C ILE A 581 24.07 15.48 32.90
N GLU A 582 23.06 16.13 33.50
CA GLU A 582 22.67 15.84 34.88
C GLU A 582 22.15 14.40 35.03
N ILE A 583 21.29 13.95 34.12
CA ILE A 583 20.80 12.55 34.08
C ILE A 583 21.96 11.56 33.94
N SER A 584 22.89 11.83 33.02
CA SER A 584 24.05 10.96 32.80
C SER A 584 24.94 10.87 34.05
N LYS A 585 25.16 12.00 34.73
CA LYS A 585 25.90 12.02 36.01
C LYS A 585 25.17 11.24 37.11
N SER A 586 23.85 11.36 37.20
CA SER A 586 23.05 10.57 38.15
C SER A 586 23.12 9.07 37.86
N ILE A 587 23.07 8.66 36.59
CA ILE A 587 23.29 7.26 36.19
C ILE A 587 24.68 6.80 36.64
N ARG A 588 25.73 7.58 36.34
CA ARG A 588 27.12 7.25 36.66
C ARG A 588 27.38 7.16 38.17
N ALA A 589 26.67 7.94 38.98
CA ALA A 589 26.78 7.89 40.44
C ALA A 589 26.25 6.57 41.04
N VAL A 590 25.25 5.94 40.40
CA VAL A 590 24.68 4.65 40.84
C VAL A 590 25.39 3.48 40.15
N ASN A 591 25.69 3.62 38.86
CA ASN A 591 26.35 2.59 38.07
C ASN A 591 27.38 3.21 37.11
N SER A 592 28.65 3.12 37.48
CA SER A 592 29.77 3.74 36.76
C SER A 592 30.04 3.13 35.39
N ASN A 593 29.62 1.87 35.17
CA ASN A 593 30.05 1.09 34.00
C ASN A 593 28.94 0.85 32.96
N ILE A 594 27.66 1.05 33.31
CA ILE A 594 26.57 0.76 32.37
C ILE A 594 26.65 1.65 31.11
N PRO A 595 26.61 1.12 29.89
CA PRO A 595 26.64 1.95 28.69
C PRO A 595 25.45 2.92 28.63
N ILE A 596 25.73 4.16 28.22
CA ILE A 596 24.72 5.23 28.08
C ILE A 596 24.70 5.68 26.63
N TYR A 597 23.59 5.38 25.96
CA TYR A 597 23.27 5.82 24.62
C TYR A 597 22.38 7.06 24.68
N LEU A 598 22.79 8.16 24.03
CA LEU A 598 22.00 9.38 23.91
C LEU A 598 21.27 9.44 22.57
N MET A 599 19.99 9.82 22.58
CA MET A 599 19.23 10.24 21.40
C MET A 599 18.55 11.59 21.64
N SER A 600 19.00 12.62 20.93
CA SER A 600 18.51 14.00 21.09
C SER A 600 18.51 14.77 19.76
N LEU A 601 18.20 16.07 19.81
CA LEU A 601 18.54 16.97 18.71
C LEU A 601 20.07 17.17 18.63
N PRO A 602 20.61 17.52 17.45
CA PRO A 602 22.03 17.87 17.34
C PRO A 602 22.30 19.16 18.15
N PRO A 603 23.35 19.21 18.98
CA PRO A 603 23.68 20.41 19.74
C PRO A 603 24.11 21.54 18.81
N LEU A 604 23.75 22.79 19.16
CA LEU A 604 24.10 23.98 18.36
C LEU A 604 25.61 24.27 18.33
N LYS A 605 26.31 23.91 19.41
CA LYS A 605 27.76 24.11 19.57
C LYS A 605 28.46 22.76 19.72
N ALA A 606 29.63 22.63 19.09
CA ALA A 606 30.36 21.37 19.04
C ALA A 606 30.99 20.97 20.39
N ASP A 607 31.33 21.93 21.24
CA ASP A 607 31.90 21.70 22.57
C ASP A 607 30.97 20.89 23.50
N ILE A 608 29.66 20.98 23.28
CA ILE A 608 28.65 20.19 24.00
C ILE A 608 28.88 18.69 23.81
N LEU A 609 29.40 18.24 22.66
CA LEU A 609 29.71 16.82 22.44
C LEU A 609 30.79 16.33 23.42
N MET A 610 31.82 17.14 23.66
CA MET A 610 32.83 16.81 24.67
C MET A 610 32.24 16.83 26.08
N GLN A 611 31.29 17.73 26.37
CA GLN A 611 30.58 17.71 27.66
C GLN A 611 29.76 16.42 27.83
N TYR A 612 29.09 15.93 26.78
CA TYR A 612 28.41 14.63 26.81
C TYR A 612 29.37 13.48 27.08
N LYS A 613 30.52 13.46 26.38
CA LYS A 613 31.56 12.43 26.59
C LYS A 613 32.06 12.45 28.04
N SER A 614 32.38 13.62 28.57
CA SER A 614 32.84 13.80 29.95
C SER A 614 31.77 13.46 31.00
N ALA A 615 30.49 13.57 30.65
CA ALA A 615 29.37 13.12 31.49
C ALA A 615 29.18 11.60 31.50
N GLY A 616 29.97 10.85 30.71
CA GLY A 616 29.94 9.39 30.67
C GLY A 616 29.09 8.80 29.55
N ILE A 617 28.63 9.58 28.58
CA ILE A 617 27.87 9.07 27.43
C ILE A 617 28.79 8.27 26.50
N THR A 618 28.41 7.04 26.18
CA THR A 618 29.22 6.09 25.41
C THR A 618 28.82 5.99 23.95
N GLU A 619 27.57 6.33 23.62
CA GLU A 619 27.02 6.27 22.26
C GLU A 619 26.07 7.46 22.04
N ILE A 620 25.99 7.96 20.80
CA ILE A 620 25.13 9.11 20.46
C ILE A 620 24.34 8.88 19.17
N ALA A 621 23.15 9.48 19.08
CA ALA A 621 22.38 9.59 17.87
C ALA A 621 21.64 10.92 17.75
N PHE A 622 21.73 11.49 16.54
CA PHE A 622 20.96 12.65 16.12
C PHE A 622 20.16 12.23 14.89
N ASN A 623 18.89 11.85 15.09
CA ASN A 623 18.07 11.22 14.05
C ASN A 623 17.65 12.25 12.99
N ILE A 624 18.04 11.97 11.75
CA ILE A 624 17.67 12.74 10.55
C ILE A 624 16.25 12.36 10.10
N GLU A 625 15.86 11.09 10.25
CA GLU A 625 14.54 10.48 10.00
C GLU A 625 14.13 10.47 8.52
N ILE A 626 14.14 11.63 7.87
CA ILE A 626 13.92 11.80 6.42
C ILE A 626 15.18 12.46 5.87
N TRP A 627 15.71 12.05 4.73
CA TRP A 627 16.90 12.61 4.07
C TRP A 627 16.57 13.72 3.08
N ASN A 628 15.50 13.60 2.29
CA ASN A 628 15.05 14.67 1.39
C ASN A 628 14.59 15.89 2.21
N ARG A 629 15.15 17.08 1.93
CA ARG A 629 14.90 18.28 2.73
C ARG A 629 13.54 18.92 2.50
N SER A 630 12.99 18.80 1.29
CA SER A 630 11.65 19.27 0.99
C SER A 630 10.63 18.44 1.77
N LEU A 631 10.74 17.10 1.69
CA LEU A 631 9.87 16.18 2.43
C LEU A 631 10.02 16.34 3.95
N ALA A 632 11.24 16.54 4.47
CA ALA A 632 11.40 16.74 5.91
C ALA A 632 10.74 18.02 6.43
N LYS A 633 10.77 19.12 5.67
CA LYS A 633 10.07 20.36 6.06
C LYS A 633 8.55 20.16 6.08
N GLU A 634 8.03 19.39 5.14
CA GLU A 634 6.60 19.09 5.05
C GLU A 634 6.14 18.13 6.15
N LEU A 635 6.83 16.99 6.30
CA LEU A 635 6.42 15.90 7.19
C LEU A 635 6.93 16.09 8.63
N MET A 636 7.93 16.93 8.85
CA MET A 636 8.48 17.23 10.17
C MET A 636 8.64 18.75 10.36
N PRO A 637 7.56 19.55 10.40
CA PRO A 637 7.64 21.01 10.31
C PRO A 637 8.53 21.70 11.36
N GLY A 638 8.79 21.06 12.51
CA GLY A 638 9.80 21.50 13.47
C GLY A 638 11.22 21.03 13.11
N LYS A 639 11.44 19.72 13.06
CA LYS A 639 12.78 19.14 12.83
C LYS A 639 13.32 19.40 11.43
N GLY A 640 12.48 19.39 10.41
CA GLY A 640 12.84 19.64 9.02
C GLY A 640 13.34 21.06 8.74
N LEU A 641 13.07 22.02 9.64
CA LEU A 641 13.66 23.36 9.59
C LEU A 641 15.10 23.38 10.13
N ILE A 642 15.51 22.37 10.89
CA ILE A 642 16.89 22.24 11.33
C ILE A 642 17.74 21.88 10.10
N PRO A 643 18.77 22.68 9.75
CA PRO A 643 19.59 22.40 8.58
C PRO A 643 20.25 21.03 8.68
N LEU A 644 20.22 20.25 7.60
CA LEU A 644 20.89 18.94 7.56
C LEU A 644 22.39 19.08 7.88
N GLU A 645 23.03 20.16 7.45
CA GLU A 645 24.43 20.44 7.79
C GLU A 645 24.69 20.48 9.30
N LEU A 646 23.73 20.92 10.12
CA LEU A 646 23.88 20.88 11.58
C LEU A 646 23.95 19.43 12.09
N TYR A 647 23.08 18.55 11.58
CA TYR A 647 23.11 17.13 11.90
C TYR A 647 24.43 16.50 11.45
N LEU A 648 24.81 16.72 10.19
CA LEU A 648 26.01 16.11 9.61
C LEU A 648 27.28 16.56 10.34
N ARG A 649 27.40 17.85 10.66
CA ARG A 649 28.49 18.39 11.46
C ARG A 649 28.53 17.75 12.86
N ALA A 650 27.41 17.69 13.57
CA ALA A 650 27.37 17.12 14.91
C ALA A 650 27.72 15.62 14.92
N LEU A 651 27.23 14.86 13.92
CA LEU A 651 27.55 13.45 13.76
C LEU A 651 29.02 13.23 13.39
N LYS A 652 29.57 14.04 12.46
CA LYS A 652 30.98 13.95 12.06
C LYS A 652 31.95 14.33 13.18
N GLU A 653 31.65 15.35 13.97
CA GLU A 653 32.44 15.62 15.18
C GLU A 653 32.27 14.51 16.21
N GLY A 654 31.08 13.91 16.28
CA GLY A 654 30.82 12.72 17.06
C GLY A 654 31.75 11.56 16.72
N THR A 655 31.97 11.26 15.43
CA THR A 655 32.81 10.11 15.04
C THR A 655 34.28 10.29 15.45
N LYS A 656 34.75 11.53 15.61
CA LYS A 656 36.08 11.81 16.17
C LYS A 656 36.17 11.50 17.67
N ILE A 657 35.06 11.58 18.41
CA ILE A 657 35.00 11.42 19.88
C ILE A 657 34.63 9.99 20.31
N TRP A 658 33.70 9.35 19.59
CA TRP A 658 33.17 8.02 19.91
C TRP A 658 33.63 6.93 18.94
N GLY A 659 34.40 7.29 17.91
CA GLY A 659 34.88 6.39 16.87
C GLY A 659 33.88 6.23 15.71
N THR A 660 34.33 5.53 14.69
CA THR A 660 33.64 5.33 13.41
C THR A 660 32.95 3.98 13.29
N THR A 661 32.97 3.14 14.33
CA THR A 661 32.51 1.74 14.28
C THR A 661 31.20 1.55 15.03
N GLY A 662 30.22 2.42 14.78
CA GLY A 662 28.83 2.21 15.22
C GLY A 662 28.42 2.79 16.57
N ASN A 663 29.23 3.66 17.20
CA ASN A 663 28.84 4.41 18.41
C ASN A 663 28.18 5.76 18.10
N VAL A 664 28.24 6.20 16.85
CA VAL A 664 27.58 7.40 16.35
C VAL A 664 26.58 6.97 15.28
N ARG A 665 25.32 7.35 15.48
CA ARG A 665 24.21 6.80 14.69
C ARG A 665 23.23 7.87 14.24
N THR A 666 22.42 7.52 13.26
CA THR A 666 21.22 8.28 12.92
C THR A 666 20.14 7.33 12.43
N ALA A 667 18.89 7.58 12.81
CA ALA A 667 17.76 6.87 12.25
C ALA A 667 17.31 7.51 10.93
N LEU A 668 16.95 6.65 9.98
CA LEU A 668 16.31 6.97 8.71
C LEU A 668 15.05 6.12 8.56
N ILE A 669 14.00 6.65 7.93
CA ILE A 669 12.70 6.01 7.79
C ILE A 669 12.47 5.66 6.32
N VAL A 670 12.50 4.37 6.00
CA VAL A 670 12.11 3.90 4.67
C VAL A 670 10.59 3.98 4.51
N GLY A 671 10.14 4.49 3.36
CA GLY A 671 8.73 4.79 3.08
C GLY A 671 8.32 6.25 3.32
N LEU A 672 9.20 7.11 3.84
CA LEU A 672 9.00 8.57 3.95
C LEU A 672 10.01 9.39 3.12
N ASP A 673 10.73 8.71 2.23
CA ASP A 673 11.69 9.28 1.28
C ASP A 673 11.55 8.55 -0.06
N ASN A 674 12.06 9.18 -1.11
CA ASN A 674 12.42 8.46 -2.33
C ASN A 674 13.55 7.47 -2.03
N MET A 675 13.45 6.25 -2.57
CA MET A 675 14.37 5.15 -2.24
C MET A 675 15.82 5.45 -2.61
N ASP A 676 16.06 5.99 -3.82
CA ASP A 676 17.40 6.30 -4.30
C ASP A 676 18.03 7.44 -3.48
N THR A 677 17.25 8.50 -3.21
CA THR A 677 17.67 9.61 -2.34
C THR A 677 18.02 9.12 -0.93
N LEU A 678 17.28 8.14 -0.40
CA LEU A 678 17.57 7.57 0.92
C LEU A 678 18.87 6.75 0.91
N LEU A 679 19.13 5.98 -0.16
CA LEU A 679 20.38 5.23 -0.34
C LEU A 679 21.59 6.16 -0.47
N GLU A 680 21.48 7.29 -1.15
CA GLU A 680 22.51 8.33 -1.18
C GLU A 680 22.83 8.82 0.25
N GLY A 681 21.80 9.00 1.08
CA GLY A 681 21.97 9.33 2.49
C GLY A 681 22.70 8.23 3.28
N VAL A 682 22.34 6.96 3.06
CA VAL A 682 23.03 5.81 3.66
C VAL A 682 24.51 5.79 3.27
N GLU A 683 24.83 6.04 2.00
CA GLU A 683 26.21 6.09 1.50
C GLU A 683 27.00 7.23 2.12
N TYR A 684 26.44 8.43 2.13
CA TYR A 684 27.07 9.59 2.75
C TYR A 684 27.41 9.34 4.22
N LEU A 685 26.44 8.84 5.00
CA LEU A 685 26.61 8.56 6.41
C LEU A 685 27.68 7.49 6.65
N SER A 686 27.60 6.39 5.89
CA SER A 686 28.53 5.26 6.03
C SER A 686 29.97 5.68 5.73
N LYS A 687 30.19 6.49 4.68
CA LYS A 687 31.51 7.05 4.33
C LYS A 687 32.13 7.90 5.45
N GLN A 688 31.31 8.53 6.29
CA GLN A 688 31.77 9.33 7.44
C GLN A 688 31.93 8.51 8.73
N GLY A 689 31.72 7.18 8.69
CA GLY A 689 31.76 6.33 9.88
C GLY A 689 30.53 6.46 10.79
N ILE A 690 29.43 7.00 10.26
CA ILE A 690 28.15 7.16 10.99
C ILE A 690 27.28 5.95 10.64
N GLN A 691 26.81 5.22 11.65
CA GLN A 691 25.99 4.04 11.42
C GLN A 691 24.52 4.42 11.15
N PRO A 692 23.97 4.10 9.96
CA PRO A 692 22.56 4.28 9.68
C PRO A 692 21.73 3.19 10.39
N MET A 693 20.60 3.59 10.98
CA MET A 693 19.57 2.71 11.53
C MET A 693 18.31 2.89 10.70
N ILE A 694 17.88 1.84 10.00
CA ILE A 694 16.74 1.93 9.07
C ILE A 694 15.49 1.42 9.77
N SER A 695 14.49 2.28 9.93
CA SER A 695 13.17 1.91 10.44
C SER A 695 12.16 1.94 9.31
N ILE A 696 11.19 1.02 9.32
CA ILE A 696 10.10 1.00 8.35
C ILE A 696 9.02 1.98 8.82
N PHE A 697 8.52 2.80 7.92
CA PHE A 697 7.35 3.62 8.19
C PHE A 697 6.15 2.75 8.58
N ARG A 698 5.37 3.20 9.57
CA ARG A 698 4.11 2.56 9.96
C ARG A 698 2.99 3.61 10.03
N PRO A 699 1.85 3.37 9.36
CA PRO A 699 0.69 4.25 9.45
C PRO A 699 0.02 4.08 10.81
N MET A 700 0.45 4.90 11.77
CA MET A 700 -0.11 4.88 13.10
C MET A 700 -1.48 5.56 13.11
N VAL A 701 -2.44 4.93 13.80
CA VAL A 701 -3.77 5.51 14.04
C VAL A 701 -3.66 6.88 14.72
N ASN A 702 -4.53 7.81 14.34
CA ASN A 702 -4.58 9.21 14.79
C ASN A 702 -3.33 10.03 14.43
N THR A 703 -2.64 9.69 13.34
CA THR A 703 -1.55 10.51 12.79
C THR A 703 -1.92 11.10 11.45
N LYS A 704 -1.24 12.17 11.03
CA LYS A 704 -1.50 12.82 9.73
C LYS A 704 -1.19 11.90 8.54
N LEU A 705 -0.42 10.84 8.76
CA LEU A 705 0.00 9.87 7.74
C LEU A 705 -0.69 8.51 7.92
N GLU A 706 -1.82 8.45 8.63
CA GLU A 706 -2.57 7.20 8.84
C GLU A 706 -3.04 6.54 7.54
N ALA A 707 -3.32 7.32 6.50
CA ALA A 707 -3.71 6.81 5.19
C ALA A 707 -2.52 6.37 4.30
N LEU A 708 -1.28 6.62 4.70
CA LEU A 708 -0.10 6.27 3.90
C LEU A 708 0.22 4.78 4.03
N VAL A 709 0.48 4.12 2.90
CA VAL A 709 0.77 2.69 2.82
C VAL A 709 2.29 2.47 2.78
N PRO A 710 2.85 1.59 3.65
CA PRO A 710 4.28 1.29 3.65
C PRO A 710 4.71 0.54 2.37
N PRO A 711 6.01 0.54 2.01
CA PRO A 711 6.51 -0.26 0.90
C PRO A 711 6.26 -1.76 1.08
N SER A 712 6.17 -2.51 -0.04
CA SER A 712 6.02 -3.98 -0.03
C SER A 712 7.25 -4.67 0.58
N ASN A 713 7.10 -5.93 1.02
CA ASN A 713 8.24 -6.66 1.59
C ASN A 713 9.37 -6.83 0.57
N LYS A 714 9.04 -7.04 -0.70
CA LYS A 714 10.02 -7.12 -1.80
C LYS A 714 10.83 -5.83 -1.96
N VAL A 715 10.18 -4.66 -1.87
CA VAL A 715 10.86 -3.37 -1.94
C VAL A 715 11.74 -3.15 -0.69
N LEU A 716 11.23 -3.49 0.49
CA LEU A 716 11.99 -3.39 1.74
C LEU A 716 13.23 -4.30 1.76
N LEU A 717 13.13 -5.52 1.21
CA LEU A 717 14.27 -6.43 1.08
C LEU A 717 15.32 -5.88 0.12
N SER A 718 14.91 -5.41 -1.07
CA SER A 718 15.83 -4.81 -2.03
C SER A 718 16.54 -3.57 -1.46
N PHE A 719 15.82 -2.72 -0.72
CA PHE A 719 16.42 -1.59 -0.03
C PHE A 719 17.43 -2.06 1.03
N TYR A 720 17.05 -3.04 1.87
CA TYR A 720 17.92 -3.59 2.90
C TYR A 720 19.24 -4.11 2.33
N GLU A 721 19.19 -4.89 1.25
CA GLU A 721 20.37 -5.47 0.61
C GLU A 721 21.32 -4.39 0.12
N LYS A 722 20.80 -3.41 -0.64
CA LYS A 722 21.59 -2.26 -1.13
C LYS A 722 22.20 -1.46 0.01
N ALA A 723 21.41 -1.11 1.03
CA ALA A 723 21.87 -0.33 2.17
C ALA A 723 22.93 -1.10 2.99
N GLN A 724 22.76 -2.41 3.12
CA GLN A 724 23.70 -3.30 3.81
C GLN A 724 25.03 -3.42 3.05
N ASP A 725 24.99 -3.48 1.73
CA ASP A 725 26.20 -3.54 0.89
C ASP A 725 26.98 -2.22 0.91
N ILE A 726 26.28 -1.08 0.85
CA ILE A 726 26.88 0.25 1.05
C ILE A 726 27.59 0.32 2.42
N CYS A 727 26.93 -0.13 3.49
CA CYS A 727 27.54 -0.14 4.81
C CYS A 727 28.81 -1.01 4.85
N LYS A 728 28.78 -2.21 4.24
CA LYS A 728 29.94 -3.12 4.19
C LYS A 728 31.13 -2.52 3.47
N GLN A 729 30.90 -1.81 2.36
CA GLN A 729 31.97 -1.12 1.60
C GLN A 729 32.73 -0.10 2.47
N HIS A 730 32.08 0.41 3.52
CA HIS A 730 32.67 1.35 4.47
C HIS A 730 32.97 0.75 5.85
N ASN A 731 33.10 -0.59 5.95
CA ASN A 731 33.39 -1.31 7.20
C ASN A 731 32.36 -1.08 8.32
N LEU A 732 31.10 -0.87 7.93
CA LEU A 732 29.96 -0.69 8.81
C LEU A 732 28.90 -1.77 8.57
N LYS A 733 27.93 -1.82 9.48
CA LYS A 733 26.69 -2.60 9.35
C LYS A 733 25.49 -1.74 9.71
N LEU A 734 24.32 -2.09 9.18
CA LEU A 734 23.07 -1.47 9.57
C LEU A 734 22.84 -1.64 11.08
N GLY A 735 22.47 -0.54 11.73
CA GLY A 735 22.39 -0.45 13.17
C GLY A 735 20.99 -0.70 13.76
N PRO A 736 20.89 -0.67 15.10
CA PRO A 736 21.98 -0.43 16.05
C PRO A 736 22.89 -1.66 16.25
N THR A 737 24.06 -1.48 16.87
CA THR A 737 25.00 -2.58 17.17
C THR A 737 24.44 -3.63 18.12
N CYS A 738 23.57 -3.24 19.06
CA CYS A 738 22.89 -4.17 19.97
C CYS A 738 21.80 -4.96 19.23
N ASP A 739 21.95 -6.28 19.14
CA ASP A 739 21.06 -7.15 18.37
C ASP A 739 19.60 -7.11 18.86
N ALA A 740 19.36 -7.13 20.17
CA ALA A 740 18.02 -7.04 20.75
C ALA A 740 17.33 -5.70 20.41
N CYS A 741 18.10 -4.61 20.32
CA CYS A 741 17.58 -3.29 19.93
C CYS A 741 17.33 -3.13 18.43
N LYS A 742 17.65 -4.14 17.61
CA LYS A 742 17.27 -4.17 16.19
C LYS A 742 15.83 -4.65 16.00
N ASN A 743 15.10 -4.99 17.06
CA ASN A 743 13.75 -5.58 16.98
C ASN A 743 12.79 -4.85 16.04
N ASN A 744 12.92 -3.53 15.87
CA ASN A 744 12.10 -2.69 15.00
C ASN A 744 12.87 -2.04 13.82
N MET A 745 14.02 -2.60 13.45
CA MET A 745 14.92 -2.08 12.40
C MET A 745 15.10 -3.09 11.28
N LEU A 746 15.34 -2.60 10.05
CA LEU A 746 15.82 -3.40 8.92
C LEU A 746 17.31 -3.74 9.11
N ALA A 747 17.60 -4.63 10.07
CA ALA A 747 18.94 -5.10 10.40
C ALA A 747 18.86 -6.48 11.08
N ILE A 748 19.89 -7.31 10.89
CA ILE A 748 20.08 -8.60 11.59
C ILE A 748 21.29 -8.51 12.51
#